data_AF-C6WQV0-F1
#
_entry.id   AF-C6WQV0-F1
#
_cell.length_a   1.000
_cell.length_b   1.000
_cell.length_c   1.000
_cell.angle_alpha   90.00
_cell.angle_beta   90.00
_cell.angle_gamma   90.00
#
_symmetry.space_group_name_H-M   'P 1'
#
loop_
_entity.id
_entity.type
_entity.pdbx_description
1 polymer ?
#
loop_
_entity_poly.entity_id
_entity_poly.type
_entity_poly.pdbx_seq_one_letter_code
_entity_poly.pdbx_strand_id
1 'polypeptide(L)'
;MATVAFRERSQARPILNEEEKVALIPRAVLAVVALAAGLTAPAVLTAPEADAATPASGTTYTLAVTRSGMCLDVVGGSTADGALLQQWGCTSDRWQQFTWSSSGTLVNANSGKCVEPVNGNTASGAALQQRACVSAANQQWHVTASGSGTYQVVNAANGKCLTTKGGSTTAGAAVIQETCSENSNKQWLFTPAASAEKPTVAADGTGTYRKVQDAVNAAPSNSSARTVITVKAGTYREVVTVPADKPNITLRGLGSGPSGTVIVYNNSAYTHGTSNSASFFARGAGFVAENLTISNDLDESSVPSGAQAVALQTNADRIVLRNVRLLGDQDTFLVNDATRAYVVDSYVEGTVDFVFGGGTVVFHRTTVHEKRSGGGPITAASTGAGKKYGFLFYRSTVTGAADDVTQLGRPWRPDAQVLYRESTLSATVRTSEPWTDMSDNSWRNARFLEYRNTGSGAGSNSNRPQLSDSQAAEYTPQKYLAGSDGWNPLVAATADPSAARDWSSAADGFARGATGGAGGPSVTVTTFADLVKYAGASTPYTIKVSGRITVTPYGKEIPVTSNKTIVGVGTSGQIVNGGFTLNGVSNVIIRNLTIRDTRVASDDPDDKDFDYDGIQIDSSTKVWIDHNTITRMNDGLIDSRKDTTDLTVSWNVLADNNKSFGIGWTDNVTARITIHHNWIRDTDQRNPSTDNVAYAHLYNNYLQNVKSYGNYARGATKMVLENSYFDKVKDPYYKDDTAQLKQSGNVVVNSSGKQQSGGAAFDPKTFYTYTLDPAADVPNLVRTYAGPQSNIGV
;
A
#
# COMPACT_ATOMS: atom_id res chain seq x y z
N MET A 1 16.61 4.27 -83.21
CA MET A 1 15.47 3.51 -83.78
C MET A 1 14.72 2.88 -82.61
N ALA A 2 13.45 3.27 -82.44
CA ALA A 2 12.31 2.73 -81.65
C ALA A 2 12.58 1.81 -80.43
N THR A 3 11.93 1.90 -79.25
CA THR A 3 10.48 2.06 -79.00
C THR A 3 10.20 2.32 -77.49
N VAL A 4 9.40 3.36 -77.22
CA VAL A 4 8.34 3.58 -76.19
C VAL A 4 8.61 3.61 -74.66
N ALA A 5 8.12 4.73 -74.11
CA ALA A 5 8.06 5.24 -72.74
C ALA A 5 7.05 4.56 -71.80
N PHE A 6 7.31 4.66 -70.49
CA PHE A 6 6.31 4.57 -69.41
C PHE A 6 6.17 5.93 -68.72
N ARG A 7 4.93 6.38 -68.49
CA ARG A 7 4.56 7.63 -67.80
C ARG A 7 3.65 7.36 -66.60
N GLU A 8 3.75 8.26 -65.64
CA GLU A 8 3.26 8.26 -64.25
C GLU A 8 1.74 8.45 -64.01
N ARG A 9 1.40 8.38 -62.70
CA ARG A 9 0.25 8.91 -61.92
C ARG A 9 -0.85 7.87 -61.65
N SER A 10 -1.54 7.80 -60.50
CA SER A 10 -1.94 8.82 -59.52
C SER A 10 -2.38 8.15 -58.19
N GLN A 11 -2.36 8.94 -57.12
CA GLN A 11 -2.76 8.65 -55.73
C GLN A 11 -4.24 8.31 -55.50
N ALA A 12 -4.51 7.54 -54.44
CA ALA A 12 -5.40 7.83 -53.29
C ALA A 12 -6.18 6.58 -52.79
N ARG A 13 -6.01 6.23 -51.50
CA ARG A 13 -6.86 5.27 -50.75
C ARG A 13 -7.04 5.76 -49.31
N PRO A 14 -8.24 5.62 -48.71
CA PRO A 14 -8.40 5.61 -47.25
C PRO A 14 -8.77 4.20 -46.70
N ILE A 15 -8.01 3.79 -45.67
CA ILE A 15 -8.46 3.37 -44.31
C ILE A 15 -9.40 2.13 -44.12
N LEU A 16 -8.81 1.08 -43.51
CA LEU A 16 -9.29 0.02 -42.57
C LEU A 16 -10.35 -1.01 -43.06
N ASN A 17 -10.46 -2.28 -42.61
CA ASN A 17 -9.72 -3.30 -41.84
C ASN A 17 -10.48 -4.63 -42.10
N GLU A 18 -9.80 -5.79 -42.21
CA GLU A 18 -10.49 -7.11 -42.10
C GLU A 18 -9.66 -8.08 -41.26
N GLU A 19 -10.38 -8.77 -40.37
CA GLU A 19 -9.97 -9.87 -39.50
C GLU A 19 -9.87 -11.22 -40.25
N GLU A 20 -9.24 -12.15 -39.54
CA GLU A 20 -8.71 -13.46 -39.93
C GLU A 20 -9.72 -14.51 -40.45
N LYS A 21 -9.21 -15.45 -41.26
CA LYS A 21 -9.79 -16.78 -41.50
C LYS A 21 -8.72 -17.86 -41.35
N VAL A 22 -9.02 -18.93 -40.62
CA VAL A 22 -8.28 -20.21 -40.62
C VAL A 22 -9.23 -21.37 -40.96
N ALA A 23 -8.75 -22.27 -41.82
CA ALA A 23 -9.38 -23.45 -42.44
C ALA A 23 -9.71 -24.59 -41.44
N LEU A 24 -10.88 -25.29 -41.49
CA LEU A 24 -11.40 -26.35 -42.39
C LEU A 24 -10.77 -27.76 -42.20
N ILE A 25 -11.61 -28.79 -41.95
CA ILE A 25 -11.55 -30.21 -42.42
C ILE A 25 -12.84 -30.98 -41.96
N PRO A 26 -13.33 -32.02 -42.68
CA PRO A 26 -14.74 -32.14 -43.10
C PRO A 26 -15.60 -33.30 -42.55
N ARG A 27 -16.87 -33.30 -43.00
CA ARG A 27 -18.10 -34.04 -42.64
C ARG A 27 -18.23 -35.49 -43.15
N ALA A 28 -19.12 -36.26 -42.51
CA ALA A 28 -20.04 -37.26 -43.11
C ALA A 28 -21.17 -37.58 -42.08
N VAL A 29 -22.45 -37.85 -42.35
CA VAL A 29 -23.39 -37.77 -43.48
C VAL A 29 -24.80 -37.68 -42.84
N LEU A 30 -25.72 -36.94 -43.45
CA LEU A 30 -27.11 -36.72 -43.03
C LEU A 30 -28.06 -37.55 -43.91
N ALA A 31 -29.17 -38.05 -43.38
CA ALA A 31 -30.33 -38.45 -44.17
C ALA A 31 -31.62 -37.86 -43.57
N VAL A 32 -32.37 -37.20 -44.46
CA VAL A 32 -33.52 -36.31 -44.29
C VAL A 32 -34.83 -37.06 -44.57
N VAL A 33 -35.93 -36.67 -43.94
CA VAL A 33 -37.24 -36.64 -44.62
C VAL A 33 -37.94 -35.30 -44.31
N ALA A 34 -38.52 -34.73 -45.38
CA ALA A 34 -39.00 -33.37 -45.52
C ALA A 34 -40.53 -33.24 -45.45
N LEU A 35 -41.03 -32.04 -45.16
CA LEU A 35 -42.28 -31.49 -45.72
C LEU A 35 -42.20 -29.96 -45.84
N ALA A 36 -42.90 -29.41 -46.83
CA ALA A 36 -42.67 -28.09 -47.42
C ALA A 36 -43.73 -27.01 -47.08
N ALA A 37 -43.24 -25.76 -47.10
CA ALA A 37 -43.85 -24.47 -47.48
C ALA A 37 -45.00 -23.84 -46.65
N GLY A 38 -44.69 -22.65 -46.10
CA GLY A 38 -45.64 -21.63 -45.64
C GLY A 38 -44.92 -20.59 -44.78
N LEU A 39 -44.77 -19.35 -45.27
CA LEU A 39 -44.09 -18.25 -44.58
C LEU A 39 -44.74 -17.93 -43.22
N THR A 40 -44.04 -18.26 -42.14
CA THR A 40 -44.13 -17.57 -40.85
C THR A 40 -42.70 -17.36 -40.36
N ALA A 41 -42.35 -16.13 -39.98
CA ALA A 41 -41.07 -15.80 -39.38
C ALA A 41 -40.76 -16.81 -38.25
N PRO A 42 -39.56 -17.43 -38.20
CA PRO A 42 -39.21 -18.22 -37.04
C PRO A 42 -39.04 -17.24 -35.89
N ALA A 43 -39.88 -17.42 -34.87
CA ALA A 43 -39.71 -16.79 -33.58
C ALA A 43 -38.25 -16.97 -33.16
N VAL A 44 -37.61 -15.85 -32.84
CA VAL A 44 -36.34 -15.86 -32.13
C VAL A 44 -36.59 -16.62 -30.83
N LEU A 45 -36.08 -17.85 -30.74
CA LEU A 45 -35.95 -18.54 -29.47
C LEU A 45 -34.90 -17.78 -28.70
N THR A 46 -35.35 -16.80 -27.92
CA THR A 46 -34.59 -16.21 -26.84
C THR A 46 -34.17 -17.37 -25.93
N ALA A 47 -32.87 -17.48 -25.66
CA ALA A 47 -32.38 -18.29 -24.55
C ALA A 47 -33.18 -17.92 -23.29
N PRO A 48 -33.56 -18.87 -22.44
CA PRO A 48 -34.20 -18.53 -21.17
C PRO A 48 -33.26 -17.61 -20.40
N GLU A 49 -33.77 -16.45 -19.98
CA GLU A 49 -33.08 -15.55 -19.07
C GLU A 49 -32.57 -16.35 -17.86
N ALA A 50 -31.31 -16.13 -17.50
CA ALA A 50 -30.69 -16.81 -16.37
C ALA A 50 -31.55 -16.61 -15.11
N ASP A 51 -32.02 -17.72 -14.52
CA ASP A 51 -32.71 -17.72 -13.24
C ASP A 51 -31.86 -16.98 -12.20
N ALA A 52 -32.51 -16.07 -11.46
CA ALA A 52 -31.84 -15.21 -10.51
C ALA A 52 -31.22 -16.03 -9.37
N ALA A 53 -29.90 -15.93 -9.18
CA ALA A 53 -29.21 -16.57 -8.07
C ALA A 53 -29.70 -15.99 -6.73
N THR A 54 -30.30 -16.83 -5.88
CA THR A 54 -30.83 -16.44 -4.57
C THR A 54 -29.84 -15.59 -3.77
N PRO A 55 -30.29 -14.53 -3.04
CA PRO A 55 -29.41 -13.71 -2.22
C PRO A 55 -28.58 -14.59 -1.28
N ALA A 56 -27.26 -14.45 -1.37
CA ALA A 56 -26.31 -15.19 -0.54
C ALA A 56 -26.56 -14.89 0.95
N SER A 57 -26.75 -15.95 1.72
CA SER A 57 -26.84 -15.90 3.18
C SER A 57 -25.58 -15.28 3.79
N GLY A 58 -25.75 -14.53 4.89
CA GLY A 58 -24.69 -13.80 5.59
C GLY A 58 -24.31 -12.48 4.93
N THR A 59 -24.88 -12.16 3.76
CA THR A 59 -24.57 -10.91 3.05
C THR A 59 -25.52 -9.80 3.47
N THR A 60 -24.99 -8.59 3.65
CA THR A 60 -25.77 -7.38 3.88
C THR A 60 -26.14 -6.74 2.55
N TYR A 61 -27.42 -6.40 2.37
CA TYR A 61 -27.98 -5.82 1.16
C TYR A 61 -28.66 -4.49 1.45
N THR A 62 -28.70 -3.61 0.44
CA THR A 62 -29.77 -2.63 0.29
C THR A 62 -30.87 -3.26 -0.57
N LEU A 63 -32.12 -3.08 -0.17
CA LEU A 63 -33.29 -3.64 -0.88
C LEU A 63 -34.05 -2.49 -1.52
N ALA A 64 -33.99 -2.35 -2.84
CA ALA A 64 -34.71 -1.31 -3.58
C ALA A 64 -36.01 -1.86 -4.17
N VAL A 65 -37.15 -1.23 -3.91
CA VAL A 65 -38.43 -1.65 -4.50
C VAL A 65 -38.52 -1.23 -5.96
N THR A 66 -38.84 -2.16 -6.86
CA THR A 66 -38.84 -1.94 -8.31
C THR A 66 -39.76 -0.78 -8.73
N ARG A 67 -40.88 -0.58 -8.02
CA ARG A 67 -41.86 0.48 -8.35
C ARG A 67 -41.29 1.90 -8.29
N SER A 68 -40.43 2.20 -7.33
CA SER A 68 -39.93 3.56 -7.07
C SER A 68 -38.42 3.69 -7.15
N GLY A 69 -37.68 2.57 -7.11
CA GLY A 69 -36.23 2.54 -6.96
C GLY A 69 -35.74 2.93 -5.56
N MET A 70 -36.65 3.16 -4.61
CA MET A 70 -36.32 3.56 -3.23
C MET A 70 -36.02 2.35 -2.35
N CYS A 71 -35.18 2.56 -1.33
CA CYS A 71 -34.68 1.51 -0.46
C CYS A 71 -35.59 1.27 0.75
N LEU A 72 -35.63 0.02 1.21
CA LEU A 72 -36.18 -0.36 2.51
C LEU A 72 -35.44 0.42 3.60
N ASP A 73 -36.19 1.03 4.51
CA ASP A 73 -35.66 1.99 5.49
C ASP A 73 -36.36 1.81 6.84
N VAL A 74 -35.58 1.83 7.93
CA VAL A 74 -36.14 1.95 9.28
C VAL A 74 -36.35 3.43 9.58
N VAL A 75 -37.59 3.81 9.91
CA VAL A 75 -37.98 5.21 10.13
C VAL A 75 -37.03 5.91 11.10
N GLY A 76 -36.38 6.99 10.61
CA GLY A 76 -35.47 7.83 11.39
C GLY A 76 -34.20 7.13 11.86
N GLY A 77 -33.84 5.98 11.30
CA GLY A 77 -32.69 5.18 11.73
C GLY A 77 -32.80 4.64 13.16
N SER A 78 -34.02 4.56 13.70
CA SER A 78 -34.25 4.11 15.08
C SER A 78 -33.68 2.72 15.33
N THR A 79 -33.15 2.48 16.54
CA THR A 79 -32.72 1.15 17.01
C THR A 79 -33.71 0.51 17.97
N ALA A 80 -34.86 1.16 18.23
CA ALA A 80 -35.87 0.68 19.16
C ALA A 80 -36.69 -0.50 18.60
N ASP A 81 -37.21 -1.34 19.49
CA ASP A 81 -38.22 -2.33 19.12
C ASP A 81 -39.52 -1.63 18.72
N GLY A 82 -40.16 -2.13 17.67
CA GLY A 82 -41.39 -1.55 17.14
C GLY A 82 -41.19 -0.37 16.20
N ALA A 83 -39.95 -0.01 15.88
CA ALA A 83 -39.69 0.99 14.84
C ALA A 83 -40.20 0.47 13.49
N LEU A 84 -41.05 1.26 12.84
CA LEU A 84 -41.70 0.90 11.59
C LEU A 84 -40.73 0.96 10.41
N LEU A 85 -41.09 0.23 9.36
CA LEU A 85 -40.40 0.28 8.06
C LEU A 85 -41.13 1.19 7.07
N GLN A 86 -40.35 1.89 6.27
CA GLN A 86 -40.79 2.74 5.17
C GLN A 86 -39.91 2.49 3.94
N GLN A 87 -40.26 3.08 2.80
CA GLN A 87 -39.33 3.29 1.71
C GLN A 87 -38.74 4.71 1.78
N TRP A 88 -37.47 4.87 1.43
CA TRP A 88 -36.79 6.16 1.37
C TRP A 88 -35.74 6.20 0.27
N GLY A 89 -35.25 7.41 -0.08
CA GLY A 89 -34.12 7.54 -1.00
C GLY A 89 -32.93 6.69 -0.53
N CYS A 90 -32.33 5.94 -1.45
CA CYS A 90 -31.23 5.03 -1.14
C CYS A 90 -29.96 5.79 -0.72
N THR A 91 -29.39 5.38 0.40
CA THR A 91 -28.15 5.91 1.01
C THR A 91 -27.23 4.75 1.39
N SER A 92 -26.00 5.06 1.82
CA SER A 92 -25.11 4.07 2.44
C SER A 92 -25.34 3.88 3.94
N ASP A 93 -26.44 4.42 4.49
CA ASP A 93 -26.69 4.39 5.91
C ASP A 93 -27.07 2.99 6.41
N ARG A 94 -26.57 2.63 7.59
CA ARG A 94 -26.72 1.26 8.13
C ARG A 94 -28.17 0.86 8.38
N TRP A 95 -29.09 1.80 8.56
CA TRP A 95 -30.51 1.50 8.79
C TRP A 95 -31.30 1.22 7.51
N GLN A 96 -30.69 1.40 6.34
CA GLN A 96 -31.21 0.94 5.04
C GLN A 96 -30.57 -0.37 4.55
N GLN A 97 -29.69 -0.94 5.38
CA GLN A 97 -28.94 -2.15 5.07
C GLN A 97 -29.49 -3.32 5.90
N PHE A 98 -29.71 -4.46 5.26
CA PHE A 98 -30.30 -5.65 5.88
C PHE A 98 -29.49 -6.89 5.52
N THR A 99 -29.00 -7.59 6.55
CA THR A 99 -28.33 -8.88 6.40
C THR A 99 -29.36 -9.97 6.20
N TRP A 100 -29.23 -10.70 5.09
CA TRP A 100 -30.00 -11.91 4.83
C TRP A 100 -29.35 -13.08 5.58
N SER A 101 -30.01 -13.63 6.60
CA SER A 101 -29.43 -14.72 7.41
C SER A 101 -29.73 -16.10 6.83
N SER A 102 -28.97 -17.11 7.27
CA SER A 102 -29.20 -18.52 6.89
C SER A 102 -30.51 -19.07 7.43
N SER A 103 -31.09 -18.44 8.45
CA SER A 103 -32.40 -18.79 9.02
C SER A 103 -33.56 -18.07 8.35
N GLY A 104 -33.30 -17.33 7.26
CA GLY A 104 -34.32 -16.60 6.50
C GLY A 104 -34.79 -15.31 7.18
N THR A 105 -33.99 -14.70 8.05
CA THR A 105 -34.34 -13.42 8.66
C THR A 105 -33.70 -12.25 7.92
N LEU A 106 -34.42 -11.12 7.83
CA LEU A 106 -33.87 -9.83 7.43
C LEU A 106 -33.47 -9.07 8.69
N VAL A 107 -32.16 -8.95 8.92
CA VAL A 107 -31.60 -8.28 10.12
C VAL A 107 -31.09 -6.90 9.75
N ASN A 108 -31.65 -5.85 10.33
CA ASN A 108 -31.19 -4.49 10.08
C ASN A 108 -29.74 -4.30 10.58
N ALA A 109 -28.86 -3.76 9.75
CA ALA A 109 -27.44 -3.65 10.04
C ALA A 109 -27.09 -2.53 11.06
N ASN A 110 -28.02 -1.60 11.32
CA ASN A 110 -27.86 -0.57 12.35
C ASN A 110 -28.24 -1.08 13.75
N SER A 111 -29.38 -1.78 13.85
CA SER A 111 -29.96 -2.18 15.13
C SER A 111 -29.67 -3.63 15.54
N GLY A 112 -29.29 -4.49 14.59
CA GLY A 112 -29.19 -5.94 14.79
C GLY A 112 -30.54 -6.65 14.97
N LYS A 113 -31.65 -5.99 14.62
CA LYS A 113 -33.03 -6.47 14.84
C LYS A 113 -33.68 -7.03 13.58
N CYS A 114 -34.61 -7.95 13.78
CA CYS A 114 -35.27 -8.69 12.70
C CYS A 114 -36.55 -7.98 12.25
N VAL A 115 -36.80 -8.00 10.94
CA VAL A 115 -38.04 -7.49 10.33
C VAL A 115 -39.20 -8.45 10.58
N GLU A 116 -40.33 -7.92 11.04
CA GLU A 116 -41.54 -8.68 11.32
C GLU A 116 -42.84 -7.85 11.13
N PRO A 117 -44.00 -8.48 10.96
CA PRO A 117 -45.29 -7.83 11.15
C PRO A 117 -45.48 -7.29 12.56
N VAL A 118 -46.03 -6.07 12.67
CA VAL A 118 -46.38 -5.46 13.96
C VAL A 118 -47.26 -6.42 14.75
N ASN A 119 -46.80 -6.82 15.94
CA ASN A 119 -47.45 -7.77 16.84
C ASN A 119 -47.77 -9.14 16.20
N GLY A 120 -47.02 -9.55 15.18
CA GLY A 120 -47.28 -10.80 14.45
C GLY A 120 -48.61 -10.80 13.69
N ASN A 121 -49.21 -9.63 13.44
CA ASN A 121 -50.48 -9.50 12.73
C ASN A 121 -50.37 -10.17 11.36
N THR A 122 -51.30 -11.05 11.01
CA THR A 122 -51.28 -11.80 9.74
C THR A 122 -52.16 -11.18 8.66
N ALA A 123 -52.84 -10.06 8.92
CA ALA A 123 -53.74 -9.41 7.96
C ALA A 123 -52.99 -8.76 6.78
N SER A 124 -53.66 -8.67 5.62
CA SER A 124 -53.15 -7.89 4.49
C SER A 124 -53.25 -6.41 4.84
N GLY A 125 -52.22 -5.62 4.54
CA GLY A 125 -52.14 -4.22 4.95
C GLY A 125 -51.47 -3.98 6.30
N ALA A 126 -51.08 -5.03 7.03
CA ALA A 126 -50.39 -4.90 8.31
C ALA A 126 -48.99 -4.29 8.11
N ALA A 127 -48.66 -3.30 8.92
CA ALA A 127 -47.35 -2.65 8.91
C ALA A 127 -46.24 -3.59 9.38
N LEU A 128 -45.03 -3.32 8.89
CA LEU A 128 -43.83 -4.03 9.29
C LEU A 128 -42.98 -3.16 10.21
N GLN A 129 -42.32 -3.81 11.16
CA GLN A 129 -41.44 -3.21 12.15
C GLN A 129 -40.15 -4.01 12.27
N GLN A 130 -39.15 -3.45 12.94
CA GLN A 130 -38.05 -4.22 13.51
C GLN A 130 -38.31 -4.56 14.98
N ARG A 131 -37.81 -5.71 15.43
CA ARG A 131 -37.81 -6.13 16.83
C ARG A 131 -36.63 -7.05 17.12
N ALA A 132 -36.24 -7.17 18.38
CA ALA A 132 -35.31 -8.21 18.84
C ALA A 132 -35.54 -9.54 18.12
N CYS A 133 -34.46 -10.10 17.56
CA CYS A 133 -34.51 -11.34 16.80
C CYS A 133 -34.85 -12.51 17.72
N VAL A 134 -35.87 -13.27 17.34
CA VAL A 134 -36.32 -14.50 18.00
C VAL A 134 -36.54 -15.59 16.95
N SER A 135 -36.49 -16.85 17.37
CA SER A 135 -36.75 -18.01 16.49
C SER A 135 -38.26 -18.22 16.26
N ALA A 136 -38.95 -17.21 15.74
CA ALA A 136 -40.38 -17.24 15.47
C ALA A 136 -40.66 -17.13 13.96
N ALA A 137 -41.66 -17.88 13.47
CA ALA A 137 -41.97 -17.97 12.04
C ALA A 137 -42.35 -16.62 11.41
N ASN A 138 -42.90 -15.69 12.21
CA ASN A 138 -43.27 -14.34 11.73
C ASN A 138 -42.06 -13.44 11.43
N GLN A 139 -40.87 -13.80 11.90
CA GLN A 139 -39.61 -13.11 11.56
C GLN A 139 -38.84 -13.80 10.44
N GLN A 140 -39.32 -14.96 9.98
CA GLN A 140 -38.72 -15.73 8.90
C GLN A 140 -39.37 -15.38 7.56
N TRP A 141 -38.54 -15.36 6.53
CA TRP A 141 -38.86 -14.95 5.18
C TRP A 141 -38.20 -15.92 4.21
N HIS A 142 -38.83 -16.14 3.06
CA HIS A 142 -38.20 -16.75 1.90
C HIS A 142 -38.27 -15.79 0.72
N VAL A 143 -37.36 -15.95 -0.23
CA VAL A 143 -37.37 -15.16 -1.45
C VAL A 143 -37.87 -16.00 -2.62
N THR A 144 -38.69 -15.39 -3.47
CA THR A 144 -39.15 -15.99 -4.73
C THR A 144 -38.76 -15.06 -5.87
N ALA A 145 -38.09 -15.58 -6.90
CA ALA A 145 -37.72 -14.80 -8.07
C ALA A 145 -38.98 -14.22 -8.75
N SER A 146 -38.90 -12.97 -9.19
CA SER A 146 -40.07 -12.21 -9.68
C SER A 146 -39.76 -11.30 -10.87
N GLY A 147 -38.65 -11.55 -11.57
CA GLY A 147 -38.14 -10.75 -12.70
C GLY A 147 -36.61 -10.77 -12.75
N SER A 148 -36.01 -10.05 -13.71
CA SER A 148 -34.56 -9.95 -13.87
C SER A 148 -33.91 -9.28 -12.66
N GLY A 149 -33.34 -10.10 -11.76
CA GLY A 149 -32.63 -9.66 -10.55
C GLY A 149 -33.51 -9.23 -9.36
N THR A 150 -34.83 -9.44 -9.40
CA THR A 150 -35.76 -8.98 -8.34
C THR A 150 -36.50 -10.12 -7.66
N TYR A 151 -36.78 -9.94 -6.36
CA TYR A 151 -37.40 -10.96 -5.52
C TYR A 151 -38.66 -10.44 -4.83
N GLN A 152 -39.65 -11.32 -4.69
CA GLN A 152 -40.67 -11.21 -3.67
C GLN A 152 -40.10 -11.73 -2.35
N VAL A 153 -40.24 -10.97 -1.26
CA VAL A 153 -39.82 -11.39 0.08
C VAL A 153 -41.07 -11.83 0.85
N VAL A 154 -41.22 -13.13 1.05
CA VAL A 154 -42.46 -13.76 1.49
C VAL A 154 -42.33 -14.24 2.93
N ASN A 155 -43.25 -13.81 3.80
CA ASN A 155 -43.25 -14.18 5.20
C ASN A 155 -43.56 -15.68 5.37
N ALA A 156 -42.72 -16.40 6.10
CA ALA A 156 -42.85 -17.84 6.27
C ALA A 156 -44.09 -18.25 7.09
N ALA A 157 -44.59 -17.38 7.99
CA ALA A 157 -45.75 -17.71 8.82
C ALA A 157 -47.09 -17.62 8.08
N ASN A 158 -47.19 -16.79 7.04
CA ASN A 158 -48.49 -16.45 6.44
C ASN A 158 -48.51 -16.30 4.90
N GLY A 159 -47.35 -16.44 4.23
CA GLY A 159 -47.26 -16.39 2.77
C GLY A 159 -47.44 -14.99 2.15
N LYS A 160 -47.38 -13.91 2.93
CA LYS A 160 -47.55 -12.53 2.43
C LYS A 160 -46.22 -11.86 2.12
N CYS A 161 -46.25 -10.98 1.12
CA CYS A 161 -45.07 -10.32 0.59
C CYS A 161 -44.79 -8.97 1.27
N LEU A 162 -43.51 -8.69 1.53
CA LEU A 162 -42.97 -7.36 1.82
C LEU A 162 -43.39 -6.39 0.71
N THR A 163 -44.16 -5.36 1.04
CA THR A 163 -44.88 -4.53 0.08
C THR A 163 -44.79 -3.05 0.43
N THR A 164 -44.52 -2.18 -0.54
CA THR A 164 -44.72 -0.74 -0.38
C THR A 164 -46.20 -0.40 -0.52
N LYS A 165 -46.78 0.23 0.51
CA LYS A 165 -48.23 0.47 0.61
C LYS A 165 -48.77 1.27 -0.57
N GLY A 166 -49.82 0.73 -1.21
CA GLY A 166 -50.54 1.39 -2.31
C GLY A 166 -49.70 1.63 -3.58
N GLY A 167 -48.52 1.02 -3.69
CA GLY A 167 -47.61 1.27 -4.82
C GLY A 167 -47.09 2.70 -4.90
N SER A 168 -47.06 3.41 -3.77
CA SER A 168 -46.55 4.77 -3.66
C SER A 168 -45.09 4.85 -4.13
N THR A 169 -44.74 5.98 -4.76
CA THR A 169 -43.36 6.34 -5.14
C THR A 169 -42.80 7.46 -4.27
N THR A 170 -43.51 7.85 -3.21
CA THR A 170 -43.11 8.93 -2.31
C THR A 170 -42.23 8.40 -1.17
N ALA A 171 -41.16 9.13 -0.86
CA ALA A 171 -40.33 8.86 0.32
C ALA A 171 -41.17 8.94 1.60
N GLY A 172 -40.98 7.97 2.49
CA GLY A 172 -41.74 7.85 3.74
C GLY A 172 -43.00 7.00 3.65
N ALA A 173 -43.32 6.47 2.46
CA ALA A 173 -44.45 5.54 2.34
C ALA A 173 -44.17 4.25 3.12
N ALA A 174 -45.16 3.82 3.90
CA ALA A 174 -45.06 2.66 4.77
C ALA A 174 -44.78 1.36 4.00
N VAL A 175 -43.96 0.51 4.61
CA VAL A 175 -43.75 -0.88 4.17
C VAL A 175 -44.62 -1.80 5.03
N ILE A 176 -45.43 -2.60 4.35
CA ILE A 176 -46.49 -3.45 4.89
C ILE A 176 -46.32 -4.87 4.36
N GLN A 177 -47.17 -5.81 4.78
CA GLN A 177 -47.35 -7.09 4.09
C GLN A 177 -48.70 -7.16 3.35
N GLU A 178 -48.70 -7.75 2.17
CA GLU A 178 -49.92 -8.00 1.38
C GLU A 178 -49.85 -9.36 0.68
N THR A 179 -50.99 -9.84 0.16
CA THR A 179 -51.01 -11.00 -0.74
C THR A 179 -50.03 -10.81 -1.90
N CYS A 180 -49.14 -11.78 -2.10
CA CYS A 180 -48.14 -11.75 -3.15
C CYS A 180 -48.79 -11.65 -4.54
N SER A 181 -48.19 -10.84 -5.42
CA SER A 181 -48.62 -10.58 -6.79
C SER A 181 -47.43 -10.00 -7.57
N GLU A 182 -47.45 -10.12 -8.90
CA GLU A 182 -46.36 -9.66 -9.79
C GLU A 182 -46.24 -8.13 -9.90
N ASN A 183 -46.89 -7.38 -9.02
CA ASN A 183 -46.82 -5.94 -9.01
C ASN A 183 -45.43 -5.47 -8.54
N SER A 184 -44.88 -4.48 -9.23
CA SER A 184 -43.55 -3.93 -8.95
C SER A 184 -43.40 -3.29 -7.56
N ASN A 185 -44.49 -3.05 -6.83
CA ASN A 185 -44.45 -2.58 -5.44
C ASN A 185 -44.18 -3.69 -4.41
N LYS A 186 -44.04 -4.94 -4.87
CA LYS A 186 -43.73 -6.15 -4.10
C LYS A 186 -42.45 -6.85 -4.58
N GLN A 187 -41.77 -6.26 -5.55
CA GLN A 187 -40.53 -6.77 -6.13
C GLN A 187 -39.36 -5.94 -5.59
N TRP A 188 -38.34 -6.60 -5.08
CA TRP A 188 -37.20 -5.97 -4.42
C TRP A 188 -35.90 -6.42 -5.09
N LEU A 189 -35.10 -5.45 -5.51
CA LEU A 189 -33.73 -5.65 -5.97
C LEU A 189 -32.80 -5.70 -4.76
N PHE A 190 -32.08 -6.82 -4.61
CA PHE A 190 -31.07 -7.00 -3.57
C PHE A 190 -29.71 -6.56 -4.11
N THR A 191 -29.20 -5.43 -3.62
CA THR A 191 -27.86 -4.94 -3.99
C THR A 191 -26.94 -5.08 -2.79
N PRO A 192 -25.85 -5.87 -2.85
CA PRO A 192 -24.91 -6.00 -1.74
C PRO A 192 -24.45 -4.63 -1.24
N ALA A 193 -24.62 -4.36 0.05
CA ALA A 193 -24.12 -3.14 0.67
C ALA A 193 -22.58 -3.19 0.68
N ALA A 194 -21.93 -2.09 0.32
CA ALA A 194 -20.47 -2.00 0.41
C ALA A 194 -20.04 -2.25 1.87
N SER A 195 -19.39 -3.39 2.11
CA SER A 195 -18.85 -3.75 3.42
C SER A 195 -17.82 -2.70 3.86
N ALA A 196 -18.02 -2.11 5.04
CA ALA A 196 -17.00 -1.31 5.73
C ALA A 196 -15.86 -2.20 6.30
N GLU A 197 -16.06 -3.52 6.37
CA GLU A 197 -15.03 -4.47 6.77
C GLU A 197 -14.20 -4.87 5.55
N LYS A 198 -12.90 -4.63 5.61
CA LYS A 198 -11.96 -4.99 4.53
C LYS A 198 -11.95 -6.53 4.38
N PRO A 199 -12.12 -7.09 3.18
CA PRO A 199 -12.06 -8.54 2.97
C PRO A 199 -10.80 -9.15 3.57
N THR A 200 -10.97 -10.16 4.43
CA THR A 200 -9.84 -10.90 5.01
C THR A 200 -9.86 -12.35 4.52
N VAL A 201 -8.70 -12.87 4.13
CA VAL A 201 -8.51 -14.25 3.69
C VAL A 201 -7.64 -14.97 4.72
N ALA A 202 -8.09 -16.14 5.19
CA ALA A 202 -7.29 -17.00 6.05
C ALA A 202 -7.61 -18.48 5.79
N ALA A 203 -6.58 -19.28 5.46
CA ALA A 203 -6.76 -20.70 5.15
C ALA A 203 -7.39 -21.50 6.32
N ASP A 204 -7.15 -21.09 7.56
CA ASP A 204 -7.69 -21.69 8.78
C ASP A 204 -9.17 -21.33 9.06
N GLY A 205 -9.79 -20.47 8.25
CA GLY A 205 -11.16 -20.00 8.42
C GLY A 205 -11.35 -18.85 9.41
N THR A 206 -10.26 -18.25 9.91
CA THR A 206 -10.32 -17.06 10.80
C THR A 206 -10.46 -15.74 10.05
N GLY A 207 -10.60 -15.78 8.73
CA GLY A 207 -10.89 -14.64 7.86
C GLY A 207 -12.28 -14.75 7.26
N THR A 208 -12.74 -13.66 6.63
CA THR A 208 -14.03 -13.59 5.91
C THR A 208 -14.10 -14.64 4.78
N TYR A 209 -12.96 -14.96 4.16
CA TYR A 209 -12.82 -15.97 3.11
C TYR A 209 -11.69 -16.96 3.44
N ARG A 210 -11.80 -18.19 2.91
CA ARG A 210 -10.71 -19.19 2.99
C ARG A 210 -9.78 -19.18 1.78
N LYS A 211 -10.31 -18.81 0.61
CA LYS A 211 -9.58 -18.73 -0.66
C LYS A 211 -9.39 -17.29 -1.09
N VAL A 212 -8.29 -17.03 -1.79
CA VAL A 212 -8.00 -15.71 -2.35
C VAL A 212 -8.98 -15.40 -3.48
N GLN A 213 -9.28 -16.39 -4.34
CA GLN A 213 -10.21 -16.20 -5.45
C GLN A 213 -11.61 -15.80 -4.98
N ASP A 214 -12.11 -16.36 -3.87
CA ASP A 214 -13.44 -16.05 -3.34
C ASP A 214 -13.54 -14.57 -2.92
N ALA A 215 -12.49 -14.04 -2.29
CA ALA A 215 -12.43 -12.63 -1.92
C ALA A 215 -12.36 -11.70 -3.13
N VAL A 216 -11.64 -12.09 -4.19
CA VAL A 216 -11.58 -11.35 -5.45
C VAL A 216 -12.94 -11.35 -6.15
N ASN A 217 -13.63 -12.49 -6.19
CA ASN A 217 -14.96 -12.63 -6.78
C ASN A 217 -15.98 -11.72 -6.10
N ALA A 218 -15.89 -11.62 -4.76
CA ALA A 218 -16.79 -10.82 -3.94
C ALA A 218 -16.55 -9.30 -4.03
N ALA A 219 -15.37 -8.87 -4.50
CA ALA A 219 -15.09 -7.45 -4.68
C ALA A 219 -16.06 -6.84 -5.72
N PRO A 220 -16.51 -5.57 -5.59
CA PRO A 220 -17.45 -4.98 -6.53
C PRO A 220 -16.87 -4.86 -7.94
N SER A 221 -17.66 -5.18 -8.96
CA SER A 221 -17.27 -4.96 -10.37
C SER A 221 -17.32 -3.48 -10.74
N ASN A 222 -16.41 -3.08 -11.63
CA ASN A 222 -16.25 -1.74 -12.20
C ASN A 222 -16.12 -0.62 -11.17
N SER A 223 -15.59 -0.94 -9.98
CA SER A 223 -15.43 0.01 -8.88
C SER A 223 -14.30 1.02 -9.14
N SER A 224 -14.62 2.31 -9.04
CA SER A 224 -13.60 3.36 -8.97
C SER A 224 -12.88 3.41 -7.63
N ALA A 225 -13.48 2.84 -6.57
CA ALA A 225 -12.88 2.71 -5.25
C ALA A 225 -11.96 1.49 -5.17
N ARG A 226 -10.84 1.62 -4.44
CA ARG A 226 -9.89 0.53 -4.19
C ARG A 226 -10.44 -0.46 -3.17
N THR A 227 -10.48 -1.74 -3.53
CA THR A 227 -10.78 -2.83 -2.59
C THR A 227 -9.48 -3.44 -2.09
N VAL A 228 -9.23 -3.35 -0.78
CA VAL A 228 -8.05 -3.97 -0.15
C VAL A 228 -8.46 -5.30 0.47
N ILE A 229 -7.88 -6.38 -0.03
CA ILE A 229 -8.04 -7.75 0.47
C ILE A 229 -6.77 -8.12 1.22
N THR A 230 -6.87 -8.35 2.53
CA THR A 230 -5.73 -8.82 3.34
C THR A 230 -5.72 -10.33 3.40
N VAL A 231 -4.54 -10.94 3.26
CA VAL A 231 -4.35 -12.40 3.21
C VAL A 231 -3.42 -12.80 4.34
N LYS A 232 -3.92 -13.56 5.33
CA LYS A 232 -3.11 -14.03 6.45
C LYS A 232 -1.97 -14.94 5.98
N ALA A 233 -0.95 -15.08 6.81
CA ALA A 233 0.15 -15.99 6.58
C ALA A 233 -0.36 -17.42 6.29
N GLY A 234 0.27 -18.10 5.33
CA GLY A 234 -0.12 -19.42 4.86
C GLY A 234 0.16 -19.62 3.37
N THR A 235 0.04 -20.88 2.94
CA THR A 235 0.17 -21.27 1.53
C THR A 235 -1.22 -21.53 0.94
N TYR A 236 -1.56 -20.79 -0.10
CA TYR A 236 -2.81 -20.82 -0.84
C TYR A 236 -2.54 -21.46 -2.20
N ARG A 237 -2.79 -22.77 -2.30
CA ARG A 237 -2.64 -23.51 -3.56
C ARG A 237 -3.89 -23.38 -4.42
N GLU A 238 -3.91 -22.35 -5.26
CA GLU A 238 -5.02 -22.03 -6.15
C GLU A 238 -4.51 -21.17 -7.34
N VAL A 239 -5.20 -21.27 -8.48
CA VAL A 239 -5.04 -20.31 -9.56
C VAL A 239 -5.92 -19.11 -9.26
N VAL A 240 -5.36 -17.90 -9.24
CA VAL A 240 -6.09 -16.67 -8.94
C VAL A 240 -6.17 -15.78 -10.18
N THR A 241 -7.36 -15.28 -10.49
CA THR A 241 -7.60 -14.29 -11.54
C THR A 241 -8.29 -13.07 -10.96
N VAL A 242 -7.67 -11.90 -11.13
CA VAL A 242 -8.31 -10.58 -11.00
C VAL A 242 -8.77 -10.16 -12.39
N PRO A 243 -10.06 -10.31 -12.71
CA PRO A 243 -10.56 -10.03 -14.06
C PRO A 243 -10.60 -8.53 -14.36
N ALA A 244 -10.74 -8.19 -15.64
CA ALA A 244 -10.67 -6.80 -16.12
C ALA A 244 -11.78 -5.90 -15.55
N ASP A 245 -12.95 -6.48 -15.24
CA ASP A 245 -14.07 -5.79 -14.59
C ASP A 245 -13.87 -5.60 -13.08
N LYS A 246 -12.72 -5.98 -12.51
CA LYS A 246 -12.37 -5.74 -11.10
C LYS A 246 -11.14 -4.83 -11.01
N PRO A 247 -11.24 -3.55 -11.40
CA PRO A 247 -10.13 -2.60 -11.26
C PRO A 247 -9.87 -2.27 -9.78
N ASN A 248 -8.68 -1.73 -9.50
CA ASN A 248 -8.30 -1.21 -8.19
C ASN A 248 -8.33 -2.25 -7.04
N ILE A 249 -8.06 -3.52 -7.31
CA ILE A 249 -7.86 -4.52 -6.25
C ILE A 249 -6.45 -4.38 -5.65
N THR A 250 -6.34 -4.42 -4.33
CA THR A 250 -5.08 -4.66 -3.61
C THR A 250 -5.15 -6.02 -2.92
N LEU A 251 -4.17 -6.90 -3.16
CA LEU A 251 -3.89 -8.05 -2.31
C LEU A 251 -2.71 -7.75 -1.40
N ARG A 252 -2.89 -7.91 -0.09
CA ARG A 252 -1.85 -7.67 0.90
C ARG A 252 -1.62 -8.87 1.80
N GLY A 253 -0.43 -9.46 1.75
CA GLY A 253 -0.03 -10.49 2.70
C GLY A 253 0.25 -9.92 4.10
N LEU A 254 -0.18 -10.64 5.13
CA LEU A 254 0.04 -10.31 6.54
C LEU A 254 1.13 -11.17 7.19
N GLY A 255 1.93 -11.88 6.38
CA GLY A 255 3.15 -12.53 6.86
C GLY A 255 4.16 -11.52 7.40
N SER A 256 5.05 -11.96 8.30
CA SER A 256 6.16 -11.13 8.81
C SER A 256 7.12 -10.64 7.72
N GLY A 257 7.05 -11.26 6.54
CA GLY A 257 7.64 -10.81 5.29
C GLY A 257 6.94 -11.50 4.10
N PRO A 258 7.38 -11.25 2.86
CA PRO A 258 6.66 -11.72 1.67
C PRO A 258 6.66 -13.24 1.49
N SER A 259 7.55 -13.96 2.17
CA SER A 259 7.54 -15.43 2.22
C SER A 259 6.43 -16.01 3.11
N GLY A 260 5.83 -15.21 3.99
CA GLY A 260 4.83 -15.69 4.95
C GLY A 260 3.44 -15.94 4.34
N THR A 261 3.12 -15.32 3.21
CA THR A 261 1.88 -15.50 2.47
C THR A 261 2.21 -15.91 1.04
N VAL A 262 1.85 -17.13 0.63
CA VAL A 262 2.25 -17.71 -0.66
C VAL A 262 1.02 -18.10 -1.47
N ILE A 263 0.87 -17.57 -2.68
CA ILE A 263 -0.09 -18.03 -3.68
C ILE A 263 0.69 -18.88 -4.69
N VAL A 264 0.30 -20.13 -4.87
CA VAL A 264 1.08 -21.11 -5.66
C VAL A 264 0.21 -22.05 -6.48
N TYR A 265 0.68 -22.40 -7.66
CA TYR A 265 0.16 -23.49 -8.48
C TYR A 265 1.27 -24.02 -9.40
N ASN A 266 0.97 -25.04 -10.22
CA ASN A 266 1.95 -25.72 -11.06
C ASN A 266 1.48 -25.97 -12.50
N ASN A 267 0.66 -25.08 -13.06
CA ASN A 267 0.28 -25.19 -14.47
C ASN A 267 1.50 -24.98 -15.36
N SER A 268 1.52 -25.66 -16.51
CA SER A 268 2.63 -25.64 -17.47
C SER A 268 2.12 -25.35 -18.89
N ALA A 269 3.01 -25.01 -19.81
CA ALA A 269 2.66 -24.87 -21.21
C ALA A 269 2.22 -26.18 -21.85
N TYR A 270 2.72 -27.32 -21.37
CA TYR A 270 2.22 -28.64 -21.77
C TYR A 270 0.72 -28.82 -21.51
N THR A 271 0.23 -28.28 -20.40
CA THR A 271 -1.16 -28.46 -19.96
C THR A 271 -2.08 -27.33 -20.41
N HIS A 272 -1.57 -26.10 -20.52
CA HIS A 272 -2.39 -24.90 -20.71
C HIS A 272 -1.88 -23.95 -21.81
N GLY A 273 -0.71 -24.21 -22.40
CA GLY A 273 0.06 -23.22 -23.15
C GLY A 273 0.67 -22.16 -22.21
N THR A 274 1.78 -21.54 -22.62
CA THR A 274 2.54 -20.61 -21.77
C THR A 274 1.67 -19.49 -21.20
N SER A 275 0.86 -18.84 -22.04
CA SER A 275 0.02 -17.72 -21.58
C SER A 275 -1.07 -18.13 -20.59
N ASN A 276 -1.52 -19.38 -20.55
CA ASN A 276 -2.53 -19.82 -19.58
C ASN A 276 -1.94 -20.66 -18.45
N SER A 277 -0.61 -20.79 -18.36
CA SER A 277 0.04 -21.54 -17.28
C SER A 277 0.21 -20.75 -15.98
N ALA A 278 -0.25 -19.49 -15.94
CA ALA A 278 -0.05 -18.61 -14.79
C ALA A 278 -0.73 -19.12 -13.51
N SER A 279 -0.01 -19.11 -12.39
CA SER A 279 -0.62 -19.25 -11.05
C SER A 279 -1.48 -18.03 -10.70
N PHE A 280 -1.14 -16.85 -11.22
CA PHE A 280 -1.87 -15.62 -10.99
C PHE A 280 -2.06 -14.79 -12.27
N PHE A 281 -3.29 -14.36 -12.54
CA PHE A 281 -3.66 -13.47 -13.64
C PHE A 281 -4.12 -12.10 -13.12
N ALA A 282 -3.31 -11.07 -13.33
CA ALA A 282 -3.64 -9.68 -13.03
C ALA A 282 -4.15 -8.96 -14.30
N ARG A 283 -5.48 -8.96 -14.50
CA ARG A 283 -6.16 -8.35 -15.65
C ARG A 283 -6.95 -7.09 -15.31
N GLY A 284 -7.18 -6.80 -14.03
CA GLY A 284 -7.79 -5.57 -13.55
C GLY A 284 -6.80 -4.40 -13.48
N ALA A 285 -7.14 -3.26 -14.08
CA ALA A 285 -6.29 -2.06 -14.06
C ALA A 285 -6.14 -1.50 -12.63
N GLY A 286 -4.96 -0.97 -12.29
CA GLY A 286 -4.68 -0.45 -10.95
C GLY A 286 -4.49 -1.53 -9.88
N PHE A 287 -4.29 -2.80 -10.28
CA PHE A 287 -4.04 -3.90 -9.35
C PHE A 287 -2.74 -3.68 -8.56
N VAL A 288 -2.77 -4.02 -7.28
CA VAL A 288 -1.63 -3.94 -6.37
C VAL A 288 -1.44 -5.27 -5.64
N ALA A 289 -0.21 -5.76 -5.57
CA ALA A 289 0.19 -6.85 -4.68
C ALA A 289 1.28 -6.38 -3.70
N GLU A 290 1.09 -6.67 -2.42
CA GLU A 290 1.96 -6.22 -1.32
C GLU A 290 2.31 -7.37 -0.37
N ASN A 291 3.59 -7.49 0.01
CA ASN A 291 4.07 -8.38 1.08
C ASN A 291 3.62 -9.84 0.94
N LEU A 292 3.74 -10.41 -0.26
CA LEU A 292 3.36 -11.79 -0.54
C LEU A 292 4.24 -12.44 -1.63
N THR A 293 4.15 -13.76 -1.76
CA THR A 293 4.80 -14.55 -2.80
C THR A 293 3.76 -15.02 -3.80
N ILE A 294 4.07 -14.89 -5.09
CA ILE A 294 3.36 -15.54 -6.20
C ILE A 294 4.35 -16.51 -6.84
N SER A 295 3.99 -17.79 -6.87
CA SER A 295 4.89 -18.85 -7.31
C SER A 295 4.24 -19.75 -8.35
N ASN A 296 5.02 -20.20 -9.32
CA ASN A 296 4.75 -21.43 -10.03
C ASN A 296 5.76 -22.48 -9.59
N ASP A 297 5.30 -23.60 -9.05
CA ASP A 297 6.15 -24.66 -8.49
C ASP A 297 6.17 -25.93 -9.35
N LEU A 298 5.98 -25.78 -10.66
CA LEU A 298 6.18 -26.87 -11.61
C LEU A 298 7.59 -27.47 -11.47
N ASP A 299 7.65 -28.78 -11.26
CA ASP A 299 8.87 -29.56 -11.49
C ASP A 299 9.01 -29.80 -13.00
N GLU A 300 9.99 -29.18 -13.66
CA GLU A 300 10.20 -29.29 -15.11
C GLU A 300 10.42 -30.74 -15.57
N SER A 301 10.89 -31.64 -14.69
CA SER A 301 11.06 -33.06 -15.01
C SER A 301 9.76 -33.86 -15.02
N SER A 302 8.67 -33.27 -14.49
CA SER A 302 7.35 -33.89 -14.44
C SER A 302 6.56 -33.80 -15.76
N VAL A 303 7.06 -33.06 -16.75
CA VAL A 303 6.41 -32.88 -18.06
C VAL A 303 7.32 -33.31 -19.21
N PRO A 304 6.79 -33.93 -20.29
CA PRO A 304 7.61 -34.47 -21.38
C PRO A 304 8.13 -33.39 -22.35
N SER A 305 7.49 -32.22 -22.36
CA SER A 305 7.83 -31.03 -23.15
C SER A 305 7.07 -29.83 -22.57
N GLY A 306 7.29 -28.61 -23.06
CA GLY A 306 6.45 -27.47 -22.68
C GLY A 306 6.55 -27.08 -21.20
N ALA A 307 7.76 -27.04 -20.65
CA ALA A 307 8.03 -26.76 -19.23
C ALA A 307 7.83 -25.30 -18.82
N GLN A 308 7.51 -24.39 -19.76
CA GLN A 308 7.23 -22.99 -19.43
C GLN A 308 6.10 -22.88 -18.40
N ALA A 309 6.34 -22.15 -17.31
CA ALA A 309 5.49 -22.17 -16.13
C ALA A 309 5.41 -20.78 -15.51
N VAL A 310 4.35 -20.05 -15.85
CA VAL A 310 4.19 -18.66 -15.43
C VAL A 310 3.76 -18.60 -13.96
N ALA A 311 4.42 -17.80 -13.13
CA ALA A 311 3.96 -17.48 -11.79
C ALA A 311 2.93 -16.35 -11.84
N LEU A 312 3.27 -15.26 -12.52
CA LEU A 312 2.41 -14.10 -12.69
C LEU A 312 2.28 -13.72 -14.17
N GLN A 313 1.04 -13.57 -14.63
CA GLN A 313 0.73 -12.87 -15.86
C GLN A 313 0.07 -11.53 -15.54
N THR A 314 0.56 -10.47 -16.17
CA THR A 314 -0.11 -9.16 -16.18
C THR A 314 -0.65 -8.86 -17.57
N ASN A 315 -1.87 -8.34 -17.65
CA ASN A 315 -2.45 -7.83 -18.88
C ASN A 315 -3.40 -6.66 -18.57
N ALA A 316 -2.90 -5.66 -17.85
CA ALA A 316 -3.67 -4.50 -17.44
C ALA A 316 -2.75 -3.33 -17.13
N ASP A 317 -3.32 -2.13 -17.17
CA ASP A 317 -2.58 -0.91 -16.92
C ASP A 317 -2.41 -0.60 -15.42
N ARG A 318 -1.33 0.09 -15.07
CA ARG A 318 -1.02 0.60 -13.71
C ARG A 318 -0.90 -0.47 -12.63
N ILE A 319 -0.19 -1.56 -12.92
CA ILE A 319 0.09 -2.64 -11.96
C ILE A 319 1.20 -2.20 -11.00
N VAL A 320 1.04 -2.47 -9.70
CA VAL A 320 2.12 -2.26 -8.72
C VAL A 320 2.38 -3.52 -7.90
N LEU A 321 3.64 -3.95 -7.86
CA LEU A 321 4.10 -5.09 -7.07
C LEU A 321 5.15 -4.58 -6.09
N ARG A 322 4.90 -4.69 -4.79
CA ARG A 322 5.72 -4.04 -3.75
C ARG A 322 6.06 -5.01 -2.63
N ASN A 323 7.34 -5.18 -2.34
CA ASN A 323 7.79 -6.21 -1.40
C ASN A 323 7.15 -7.56 -1.73
N VAL A 324 7.28 -8.01 -2.99
CA VAL A 324 6.76 -9.32 -3.42
C VAL A 324 7.88 -10.26 -3.80
N ARG A 325 7.58 -11.56 -3.81
CA ARG A 325 8.44 -12.58 -4.41
C ARG A 325 7.74 -13.21 -5.60
N LEU A 326 8.34 -13.16 -6.78
CA LEU A 326 7.89 -13.90 -7.97
C LEU A 326 8.84 -15.08 -8.18
N LEU A 327 8.33 -16.30 -8.01
CA LEU A 327 9.16 -17.51 -8.01
C LEU A 327 8.70 -18.47 -9.12
N GLY A 328 9.66 -19.01 -9.86
CA GLY A 328 9.41 -19.97 -10.93
C GLY A 328 10.73 -20.50 -11.52
N ASP A 329 10.62 -21.16 -12.66
CA ASP A 329 11.75 -21.61 -13.47
C ASP A 329 11.74 -20.89 -14.83
N GLN A 330 11.40 -21.60 -15.92
CA GLN A 330 11.22 -20.97 -17.22
C GLN A 330 9.91 -20.16 -17.26
N ASP A 331 10.01 -18.92 -17.77
CA ASP A 331 8.86 -18.00 -17.99
C ASP A 331 8.13 -17.51 -16.72
N THR A 332 8.84 -17.28 -15.60
CA THR A 332 8.24 -16.86 -14.31
C THR A 332 7.25 -15.68 -14.40
N PHE A 333 7.59 -14.60 -15.13
CA PHE A 333 6.78 -13.37 -15.16
C PHE A 333 6.48 -12.88 -16.58
N LEU A 334 5.21 -13.01 -16.98
CA LEU A 334 4.69 -12.55 -18.27
C LEU A 334 4.10 -11.14 -18.17
N VAL A 335 4.70 -10.20 -18.89
CA VAL A 335 4.30 -8.78 -18.99
C VAL A 335 3.67 -8.51 -20.37
N ASN A 336 2.36 -8.71 -20.50
CA ASN A 336 1.66 -8.52 -21.78
C ASN A 336 1.58 -7.06 -22.23
N ASP A 337 1.18 -6.86 -23.49
CA ASP A 337 1.22 -5.57 -24.17
C ASP A 337 0.40 -4.45 -23.53
N ALA A 338 -0.69 -4.77 -22.84
CA ALA A 338 -1.51 -3.76 -22.15
C ALA A 338 -0.88 -3.26 -20.84
N THR A 339 0.24 -3.85 -20.41
CA THR A 339 0.80 -3.60 -19.08
C THR A 339 1.72 -2.38 -19.03
N ARG A 340 1.45 -1.49 -18.07
CA ARG A 340 2.48 -0.68 -17.40
C ARG A 340 2.57 -1.14 -15.94
N ALA A 341 3.75 -1.60 -15.52
CA ALA A 341 3.96 -2.18 -14.20
C ALA A 341 5.15 -1.57 -13.46
N TYR A 342 5.01 -1.44 -12.14
CA TYR A 342 6.09 -1.01 -11.25
C TYR A 342 6.34 -2.07 -10.18
N VAL A 343 7.51 -2.68 -10.22
CA VAL A 343 7.97 -3.73 -9.30
C VAL A 343 9.06 -3.15 -8.42
N VAL A 344 8.88 -3.14 -7.10
CA VAL A 344 9.77 -2.43 -6.19
C VAL A 344 10.01 -3.17 -4.88
N ASP A 345 11.24 -3.06 -4.35
CA ASP A 345 11.66 -3.70 -3.09
C ASP A 345 11.37 -5.21 -3.09
N SER A 346 11.49 -5.84 -4.25
CA SER A 346 10.95 -7.18 -4.51
C SER A 346 12.07 -8.16 -4.86
N TYR A 347 11.68 -9.42 -5.04
CA TYR A 347 12.56 -10.50 -5.48
C TYR A 347 11.91 -11.26 -6.63
N VAL A 348 12.68 -11.53 -7.68
CA VAL A 348 12.24 -12.31 -8.85
C VAL A 348 13.29 -13.37 -9.15
N GLU A 349 12.88 -14.62 -9.31
CA GLU A 349 13.78 -15.70 -9.73
C GLU A 349 13.23 -16.54 -10.88
N GLY A 350 14.15 -17.18 -11.60
CA GLY A 350 13.84 -18.13 -12.65
C GLY A 350 15.09 -18.60 -13.37
N THR A 351 14.90 -19.27 -14.51
CA THR A 351 15.98 -19.88 -15.29
C THR A 351 16.12 -19.26 -16.69
N VAL A 352 15.18 -19.57 -17.59
CA VAL A 352 15.16 -19.10 -18.98
C VAL A 352 14.00 -18.14 -19.17
N ASP A 353 14.27 -16.97 -19.76
CA ASP A 353 13.26 -15.98 -20.16
C ASP A 353 12.30 -15.57 -19.03
N PHE A 354 12.75 -15.63 -17.78
CA PHE A 354 11.85 -15.57 -16.63
C PHE A 354 11.22 -14.18 -16.40
N VAL A 355 11.62 -13.17 -17.17
CA VAL A 355 10.86 -11.93 -17.38
C VAL A 355 10.66 -11.70 -18.89
N PHE A 356 9.43 -11.81 -19.39
CA PHE A 356 9.17 -11.79 -20.84
C PHE A 356 7.87 -11.08 -21.21
N GLY A 357 7.74 -10.70 -22.49
CA GLY A 357 6.55 -10.02 -23.04
C GLY A 357 6.80 -8.61 -23.58
N GLY A 358 5.71 -7.93 -23.98
CA GLY A 358 5.76 -6.68 -24.76
C GLY A 358 5.32 -5.41 -24.01
N GLY A 359 4.92 -5.53 -22.74
CA GLY A 359 4.53 -4.40 -21.90
C GLY A 359 5.72 -3.55 -21.42
N THR A 360 5.39 -2.50 -20.66
CA THR A 360 6.36 -1.63 -19.99
C THR A 360 6.44 -2.00 -18.51
N VAL A 361 7.63 -2.34 -18.02
CA VAL A 361 7.82 -2.65 -16.58
C VAL A 361 9.10 -2.04 -16.06
N VAL A 362 9.04 -1.51 -14.83
CA VAL A 362 10.19 -1.00 -14.10
C VAL A 362 10.41 -1.83 -12.84
N PHE A 363 11.58 -2.46 -12.73
CA PHE A 363 12.10 -3.11 -11.54
C PHE A 363 13.03 -2.16 -10.79
N HIS A 364 12.62 -1.71 -9.60
CA HIS A 364 13.36 -0.75 -8.79
C HIS A 364 13.76 -1.36 -7.45
N ARG A 365 15.05 -1.33 -7.06
CA ARG A 365 15.52 -1.98 -5.80
C ARG A 365 15.03 -3.42 -5.68
N THR A 366 15.08 -4.15 -6.80
CA THR A 366 14.61 -5.53 -6.88
C THR A 366 15.82 -6.44 -7.06
N THR A 367 15.84 -7.57 -6.34
CA THR A 367 16.81 -8.63 -6.58
C THR A 367 16.26 -9.55 -7.66
N VAL A 368 17.06 -9.78 -8.69
CA VAL A 368 16.76 -10.64 -9.83
C VAL A 368 17.76 -11.79 -9.79
N HIS A 369 17.29 -13.02 -9.63
CA HIS A 369 18.13 -14.19 -9.37
C HIS A 369 17.97 -15.26 -10.44
N GLU A 370 19.03 -15.55 -11.18
CA GLU A 370 19.07 -16.66 -12.13
C GLU A 370 19.52 -17.94 -11.40
N LYS A 371 18.61 -18.90 -11.25
CA LYS A 371 18.81 -20.06 -10.35
C LYS A 371 19.47 -21.26 -11.01
N ARG A 372 19.61 -21.29 -12.35
CA ARG A 372 20.19 -22.42 -13.08
C ARG A 372 21.71 -22.33 -13.06
N SER A 373 22.39 -23.36 -12.58
CA SER A 373 23.87 -23.41 -12.62
C SER A 373 24.47 -23.29 -14.04
N GLY A 374 23.71 -23.67 -15.07
CA GLY A 374 24.08 -23.51 -16.48
C GLY A 374 23.81 -22.12 -17.07
N GLY A 375 23.18 -21.22 -16.31
CA GLY A 375 22.77 -19.90 -16.78
C GLY A 375 21.56 -19.92 -17.71
N GLY A 376 21.13 -18.71 -18.06
CA GLY A 376 20.09 -18.45 -19.03
C GLY A 376 19.88 -16.95 -19.22
N PRO A 377 19.13 -16.55 -20.26
CA PRO A 377 18.68 -15.18 -20.43
C PRO A 377 17.65 -14.82 -19.35
N ILE A 378 17.89 -13.71 -18.64
CA ILE A 378 16.92 -13.16 -17.68
C ILE A 378 15.66 -12.67 -18.41
N THR A 379 15.85 -11.94 -19.52
CA THR A 379 14.74 -11.31 -20.24
C THR A 379 14.52 -11.85 -21.65
N ALA A 380 13.25 -11.98 -22.04
CA ALA A 380 12.80 -12.17 -23.41
C ALA A 380 11.74 -11.11 -23.79
N ALA A 381 12.21 -9.88 -24.00
CA ALA A 381 11.33 -8.76 -24.34
C ALA A 381 10.80 -8.89 -25.78
N SER A 382 9.54 -8.48 -25.98
CA SER A 382 8.88 -8.42 -27.29
C SER A 382 8.26 -7.04 -27.57
N THR A 383 8.77 -6.00 -26.91
CA THR A 383 8.34 -4.60 -27.06
C THR A 383 8.30 -4.19 -28.53
N GLY A 384 7.13 -3.78 -29.02
CA GLY A 384 6.98 -3.35 -30.43
C GLY A 384 7.68 -2.03 -30.76
N ALA A 385 8.01 -1.82 -32.03
CA ALA A 385 8.68 -0.60 -32.54
C ALA A 385 8.01 0.71 -32.12
N GLY A 386 6.67 0.74 -32.06
CA GLY A 386 5.89 1.92 -31.68
C GLY A 386 5.93 2.25 -30.17
N LYS A 387 6.45 1.36 -29.33
CA LYS A 387 6.57 1.58 -27.88
C LYS A 387 8.00 2.03 -27.54
N LYS A 388 8.14 3.22 -26.96
CA LYS A 388 9.44 3.75 -26.53
C LYS A 388 10.06 2.95 -25.38
N TYR A 389 9.23 2.48 -24.45
CA TYR A 389 9.66 1.87 -23.19
C TYR A 389 9.20 0.41 -23.10
N GLY A 390 10.15 -0.49 -22.87
CA GLY A 390 9.95 -1.91 -22.54
C GLY A 390 10.34 -2.15 -21.08
N PHE A 391 11.42 -2.90 -20.85
CA PHE A 391 11.84 -3.30 -19.51
C PHE A 391 12.96 -2.40 -18.97
N LEU A 392 12.83 -1.99 -17.71
CA LEU A 392 13.83 -1.21 -16.99
C LEU A 392 14.19 -1.88 -15.67
N PHE A 393 15.46 -2.15 -15.46
CA PHE A 393 16.03 -2.51 -14.18
C PHE A 393 16.82 -1.31 -13.66
N TYR A 394 16.33 -0.68 -12.60
CA TYR A 394 16.86 0.56 -12.05
C TYR A 394 17.24 0.37 -10.59
N ARG A 395 18.52 0.59 -10.24
CA ARG A 395 19.02 0.37 -8.86
C ARG A 395 18.64 -1.00 -8.31
N SER A 396 18.67 -2.00 -9.18
CA SER A 396 18.33 -3.38 -8.85
C SER A 396 19.62 -4.21 -8.76
N THR A 397 19.52 -5.43 -8.25
CA THR A 397 20.67 -6.33 -8.10
C THR A 397 20.42 -7.59 -8.91
N VAL A 398 21.32 -7.90 -9.84
CA VAL A 398 21.33 -9.17 -10.58
C VAL A 398 22.31 -10.11 -9.89
N THR A 399 21.81 -11.31 -9.56
CA THR A 399 22.56 -12.40 -8.94
C THR A 399 22.24 -13.72 -9.64
N GLY A 400 22.99 -14.77 -9.37
CA GLY A 400 22.70 -16.09 -9.92
C GLY A 400 23.51 -17.20 -9.28
N ALA A 401 23.22 -18.43 -9.69
CA ALA A 401 23.74 -19.66 -9.08
C ALA A 401 25.21 -19.98 -9.43
N ALA A 402 25.71 -19.46 -10.55
CA ALA A 402 27.09 -19.66 -11.00
C ALA A 402 27.63 -18.39 -11.68
N ASP A 403 28.94 -18.27 -11.77
CA ASP A 403 29.65 -17.14 -12.37
C ASP A 403 29.75 -17.25 -13.90
N ASP A 404 29.66 -16.14 -14.60
CA ASP A 404 29.85 -15.97 -16.06
C ASP A 404 28.96 -16.89 -16.93
N VAL A 405 27.74 -17.19 -16.47
CA VAL A 405 26.78 -18.05 -17.19
C VAL A 405 25.52 -17.34 -17.66
N THR A 406 25.08 -16.30 -16.96
CA THR A 406 23.77 -15.65 -17.15
C THR A 406 23.84 -14.55 -18.21
N GLN A 407 22.87 -14.51 -19.13
CA GLN A 407 22.66 -13.38 -20.04
C GLN A 407 21.60 -12.42 -19.47
N LEU A 408 21.78 -11.13 -19.69
CA LEU A 408 20.80 -10.09 -19.36
C LEU A 408 19.52 -10.22 -20.19
N GLY A 409 19.61 -10.72 -21.42
CA GLY A 409 18.41 -10.96 -22.23
C GLY A 409 18.64 -11.37 -23.69
N ARG A 410 17.52 -11.64 -24.35
CA ARG A 410 17.39 -11.93 -25.78
C ARG A 410 16.11 -11.36 -26.38
N PRO A 411 16.07 -11.01 -27.68
CA PRO A 411 14.91 -10.35 -28.27
C PRO A 411 13.88 -11.35 -28.79
N TRP A 412 12.77 -11.54 -28.07
CA TRP A 412 11.67 -12.36 -28.58
C TRP A 412 11.01 -11.76 -29.83
N ARG A 413 11.10 -10.43 -30.00
CA ARG A 413 10.77 -9.72 -31.24
C ARG A 413 11.85 -8.70 -31.61
N PRO A 414 11.99 -8.30 -32.90
CA PRO A 414 13.10 -7.48 -33.38
C PRO A 414 13.35 -6.18 -32.59
N ASP A 415 12.29 -5.46 -32.21
CA ASP A 415 12.37 -4.14 -31.58
C ASP A 415 12.39 -4.16 -30.04
N ALA A 416 12.64 -5.33 -29.45
CA ALA A 416 12.69 -5.55 -28.01
C ALA A 416 13.51 -4.47 -27.29
N GLN A 417 13.04 -3.99 -26.13
CA GLN A 417 13.70 -2.93 -25.38
C GLN A 417 13.95 -3.37 -23.94
N VAL A 418 15.21 -3.37 -23.54
CA VAL A 418 15.64 -3.69 -22.17
C VAL A 418 16.75 -2.72 -21.77
N LEU A 419 16.65 -2.16 -20.56
CA LEU A 419 17.67 -1.30 -19.98
C LEU A 419 18.00 -1.74 -18.55
N TYR A 420 19.27 -2.00 -18.29
CA TYR A 420 19.81 -2.11 -16.93
C TYR A 420 20.60 -0.84 -16.59
N ARG A 421 20.19 -0.11 -15.56
CA ARG A 421 20.88 1.13 -15.18
C ARG A 421 21.05 1.30 -13.68
N GLU A 422 22.18 1.89 -13.29
CA GLU A 422 22.58 2.14 -11.90
C GLU A 422 22.38 0.91 -11.01
N SER A 423 22.49 -0.28 -11.61
CA SER A 423 22.19 -1.57 -11.00
C SER A 423 23.49 -2.31 -10.72
N THR A 424 23.47 -3.20 -9.73
CA THR A 424 24.62 -4.06 -9.42
C THR A 424 24.47 -5.39 -10.15
N LEU A 425 25.44 -5.73 -10.99
CA LEU A 425 25.52 -6.99 -11.72
C LEU A 425 26.62 -7.84 -11.08
N SER A 426 26.26 -8.96 -10.44
CA SER A 426 27.24 -9.86 -9.83
C SER A 426 28.05 -10.64 -10.88
N ALA A 427 29.03 -11.42 -10.42
CA ALA A 427 29.87 -12.26 -11.27
C ALA A 427 29.10 -13.28 -12.11
N THR A 428 27.80 -13.49 -11.83
CA THR A 428 26.94 -14.38 -12.61
C THR A 428 26.78 -13.99 -14.06
N VAL A 429 26.81 -12.67 -14.34
CA VAL A 429 26.54 -12.15 -15.68
C VAL A 429 27.71 -12.47 -16.60
N ARG A 430 27.42 -13.11 -17.73
CA ARG A 430 28.37 -13.40 -18.80
C ARG A 430 28.93 -12.11 -19.38
N THR A 431 30.19 -11.81 -19.09
CA THR A 431 30.76 -10.49 -19.37
C THR A 431 31.14 -10.26 -20.85
N SER A 432 31.51 -11.34 -21.54
CA SER A 432 31.88 -11.33 -22.97
C SER A 432 30.66 -11.25 -23.90
N GLU A 433 29.53 -11.82 -23.48
CA GLU A 433 28.30 -11.92 -24.25
C GLU A 433 27.08 -11.85 -23.32
N PRO A 434 26.76 -10.66 -22.77
CA PRO A 434 25.63 -10.50 -21.85
C PRO A 434 24.28 -10.49 -22.55
N TRP A 435 24.24 -10.41 -23.88
CA TRP A 435 23.03 -10.46 -24.69
C TRP A 435 23.17 -11.58 -25.72
N THR A 436 22.08 -12.28 -26.03
CA THR A 436 22.09 -13.38 -27.00
C THR A 436 20.93 -13.27 -27.98
N ASP A 437 21.05 -13.93 -29.13
CA ASP A 437 20.01 -13.94 -30.16
C ASP A 437 18.86 -14.87 -29.76
N MET A 438 17.69 -14.66 -30.35
CA MET A 438 16.55 -15.55 -30.20
C MET A 438 15.95 -15.87 -31.58
N SER A 439 16.12 -17.11 -32.02
CA SER A 439 15.76 -17.52 -33.39
C SER A 439 16.38 -16.56 -34.42
N ASP A 440 15.59 -15.98 -35.33
CA ASP A 440 16.08 -15.04 -36.35
C ASP A 440 16.25 -13.59 -35.85
N ASN A 441 15.90 -13.30 -34.59
CA ASN A 441 16.03 -11.96 -34.02
C ASN A 441 17.41 -11.78 -33.41
N SER A 442 18.21 -10.89 -33.98
CA SER A 442 19.51 -10.54 -33.42
C SER A 442 19.41 -9.50 -32.31
N TRP A 443 20.10 -9.72 -31.19
CA TRP A 443 20.20 -8.73 -30.09
C TRP A 443 20.83 -7.42 -30.55
N ARG A 444 21.68 -7.45 -31.59
CA ARG A 444 22.33 -6.26 -32.16
C ARG A 444 21.34 -5.29 -32.81
N ASN A 445 20.17 -5.78 -33.22
CA ASN A 445 19.10 -4.98 -33.79
C ASN A 445 18.09 -4.52 -32.72
N ALA A 446 18.14 -5.10 -31.51
CA ALA A 446 17.29 -4.77 -30.40
C ALA A 446 17.78 -3.52 -29.65
N ARG A 447 16.91 -2.94 -28.81
CA ARG A 447 17.17 -1.75 -28.00
C ARG A 447 17.66 -2.15 -26.61
N PHE A 448 18.74 -2.92 -26.57
CA PHE A 448 19.36 -3.44 -25.35
C PHE A 448 20.52 -2.56 -24.92
N LEU A 449 20.42 -1.99 -23.72
CA LEU A 449 21.28 -0.92 -23.26
C LEU A 449 21.63 -1.09 -21.78
N GLU A 450 22.76 -0.53 -21.40
CA GLU A 450 23.22 -0.43 -20.01
C GLU A 450 23.59 1.02 -19.66
N TYR A 451 23.56 1.38 -18.37
CA TYR A 451 24.02 2.69 -17.91
C TYR A 451 24.52 2.68 -16.48
N ARG A 452 25.81 2.95 -16.26
CA ARG A 452 26.42 3.09 -14.93
C ARG A 452 26.11 1.91 -13.98
N ASN A 453 26.09 0.70 -14.52
CA ASN A 453 26.00 -0.51 -13.71
C ASN A 453 27.34 -0.75 -12.99
N THR A 454 27.28 -1.37 -11.82
CA THR A 454 28.44 -1.71 -10.97
C THR A 454 28.50 -3.20 -10.69
N GLY A 455 29.60 -3.69 -10.10
CA GLY A 455 29.79 -5.11 -9.79
C GLY A 455 30.62 -5.85 -10.83
N SER A 456 31.04 -7.08 -10.52
CA SER A 456 31.96 -7.88 -11.34
C SER A 456 31.36 -8.35 -12.67
N GLY A 457 30.03 -8.43 -12.77
CA GLY A 457 29.33 -8.70 -14.02
C GLY A 457 29.07 -7.46 -14.86
N ALA A 458 29.41 -6.26 -14.37
CA ALA A 458 29.30 -5.00 -15.12
C ALA A 458 30.59 -4.71 -15.91
N GLY A 459 30.45 -4.00 -17.02
CA GLY A 459 31.59 -3.63 -17.85
C GLY A 459 31.18 -2.88 -19.11
N SER A 460 32.16 -2.54 -19.94
CA SER A 460 31.94 -1.89 -21.23
C SER A 460 32.79 -2.57 -22.29
N ASN A 461 32.14 -3.03 -23.36
CA ASN A 461 32.77 -3.60 -24.55
C ASN A 461 31.79 -3.50 -25.75
N SER A 462 32.20 -3.97 -26.94
CA SER A 462 31.39 -3.91 -28.17
C SER A 462 30.09 -4.71 -28.11
N ASN A 463 29.94 -5.60 -27.13
CA ASN A 463 28.74 -6.37 -26.88
C ASN A 463 27.88 -5.78 -25.74
N ARG A 464 28.20 -4.57 -25.26
CA ARG A 464 27.52 -3.92 -24.12
C ARG A 464 27.17 -2.46 -24.43
N PRO A 465 26.17 -2.20 -25.29
CA PRO A 465 25.78 -0.85 -25.65
C PRO A 465 25.46 0.00 -24.41
N GLN A 466 26.09 1.16 -24.29
CA GLN A 466 25.90 2.07 -23.14
C GLN A 466 25.05 3.27 -23.54
N LEU A 467 24.20 3.75 -22.62
CA LEU A 467 23.62 5.07 -22.72
C LEU A 467 24.65 6.15 -22.37
N SER A 468 24.58 7.29 -23.06
CA SER A 468 25.15 8.54 -22.56
C SER A 468 24.29 9.11 -21.42
N ASP A 469 24.87 10.01 -20.62
CA ASP A 469 24.15 10.72 -19.56
C ASP A 469 22.90 11.47 -20.09
N SER A 470 23.01 12.08 -21.27
CA SER A 470 21.91 12.81 -21.92
C SER A 470 20.76 11.89 -22.31
N GLN A 471 21.07 10.70 -22.84
CA GLN A 471 20.06 9.70 -23.14
C GLN A 471 19.48 9.14 -21.85
N ALA A 472 20.30 8.86 -20.83
CA ALA A 472 19.82 8.33 -19.55
C ALA A 472 18.79 9.25 -18.88
N ALA A 473 18.85 10.58 -19.08
CA ALA A 473 17.81 11.50 -18.61
C ALA A 473 16.41 11.23 -19.21
N GLU A 474 16.33 10.55 -20.36
CA GLU A 474 15.09 10.15 -21.03
C GLU A 474 14.54 8.79 -20.61
N TYR A 475 15.30 8.03 -19.80
CA TYR A 475 15.00 6.65 -19.42
C TYR A 475 14.91 6.48 -17.90
N THR A 476 14.16 7.36 -17.23
CA THR A 476 13.90 7.28 -15.78
C THR A 476 12.66 6.43 -15.49
N PRO A 477 12.54 5.82 -14.30
CA PRO A 477 11.31 5.15 -13.87
C PRO A 477 10.04 5.99 -14.07
N GLN A 478 10.10 7.28 -13.75
CA GLN A 478 8.98 8.21 -13.91
C GLN A 478 8.56 8.33 -15.37
N LYS A 479 9.51 8.44 -16.31
CA LYS A 479 9.22 8.53 -17.74
C LYS A 479 8.68 7.23 -18.32
N TYR A 480 9.20 6.08 -17.87
CA TYR A 480 8.68 4.76 -18.25
C TYR A 480 7.21 4.61 -17.88
N LEU A 481 6.82 5.08 -16.69
CA LEU A 481 5.51 4.80 -16.11
C LEU A 481 4.48 5.89 -16.42
N ALA A 482 4.92 7.13 -16.67
CA ALA A 482 4.04 8.27 -16.92
C ALA A 482 2.95 7.99 -17.95
N GLY A 483 3.29 7.33 -19.07
CA GLY A 483 2.39 7.18 -20.23
C GLY A 483 1.69 8.48 -20.60
N SER A 484 0.46 8.40 -21.07
CA SER A 484 -0.34 9.58 -21.42
C SER A 484 -1.06 10.22 -20.23
N ASP A 485 -1.19 9.50 -19.11
CA ASP A 485 -1.95 9.94 -17.93
C ASP A 485 -1.06 10.49 -16.79
N GLY A 486 0.25 10.59 -17.01
CA GLY A 486 1.21 11.05 -16.00
C GLY A 486 1.37 10.10 -14.81
N TRP A 487 1.01 8.82 -14.95
CA TRP A 487 1.05 7.86 -13.85
C TRP A 487 2.44 7.77 -13.21
N ASN A 488 2.52 8.10 -11.93
CA ASN A 488 3.77 8.11 -11.18
C ASN A 488 3.61 7.31 -9.88
N PRO A 489 3.74 5.97 -9.93
CA PRO A 489 3.64 5.14 -8.75
C PRO A 489 4.88 5.27 -7.86
N LEU A 490 5.94 6.01 -8.24
CA LEU A 490 7.09 6.21 -7.35
C LEU A 490 6.74 7.08 -6.13
N VAL A 491 5.72 7.95 -6.27
CA VAL A 491 5.15 8.71 -5.15
C VAL A 491 4.24 7.82 -4.29
N ALA A 492 3.51 6.89 -4.92
CA ALA A 492 2.63 5.93 -4.26
C ALA A 492 3.36 4.67 -3.76
N ALA A 493 4.63 4.48 -4.11
CA ALA A 493 5.44 3.32 -3.71
C ALA A 493 6.30 3.55 -2.49
N THR A 494 6.34 4.81 -2.07
CA THR A 494 6.69 5.26 -0.75
C THR A 494 5.42 5.63 0.02
N ALA A 495 4.25 5.12 -0.38
CA ALA A 495 2.99 5.36 0.30
C ALA A 495 2.12 4.12 0.24
N ASP A 496 2.13 3.32 1.30
CA ASP A 496 0.93 2.62 1.70
C ASP A 496 0.22 3.48 2.76
N PRO A 497 -0.89 4.17 2.46
CA PRO A 497 -1.69 4.85 3.46
C PRO A 497 -2.61 3.88 4.23
N SER A 498 -2.45 2.56 4.07
CA SER A 498 -3.40 1.58 4.58
C SER A 498 -2.84 0.28 5.17
N ALA A 499 -1.54 -0.03 5.09
CA ALA A 499 -0.87 -0.95 6.03
C ALA A 499 -0.17 -0.10 7.07
N ALA A 500 -0.80 -0.05 8.22
CA ALA A 500 -0.14 0.22 9.46
C ALA A 500 1.12 -0.67 9.56
N ARG A 501 2.32 -0.10 9.41
CA ARG A 501 3.54 -0.75 9.92
C ARG A 501 3.31 -0.93 11.42
N ASP A 502 3.46 -2.14 11.94
CA ASP A 502 3.33 -2.36 13.37
C ASP A 502 4.50 -1.68 14.08
N TRP A 503 4.16 -0.67 14.88
CA TRP A 503 5.14 0.13 15.60
C TRP A 503 5.29 -0.40 17.02
N SER A 504 6.53 -0.76 17.38
CA SER A 504 6.87 -1.20 18.74
C SER A 504 6.35 -0.20 19.78
N SER A 505 5.80 -0.69 20.89
CA SER A 505 5.48 0.12 22.07
C SER A 505 6.66 0.33 23.01
N ALA A 506 7.78 -0.37 22.76
CA ALA A 506 9.03 -0.23 23.49
C ALA A 506 10.03 0.62 22.68
N ALA A 507 10.71 1.52 23.38
CA ALA A 507 11.82 2.29 22.83
C ALA A 507 13.00 1.38 22.45
N ASP A 508 13.78 1.83 21.48
CA ASP A 508 15.12 1.34 21.18
C ASP A 508 16.17 2.36 21.63
N GLY A 509 17.43 2.15 21.23
CA GLY A 509 18.53 3.02 21.61
C GLY A 509 18.78 3.05 23.12
N PHE A 510 19.29 4.17 23.62
CA PHE A 510 19.57 4.33 25.05
C PHE A 510 18.28 4.38 25.90
N ALA A 511 17.14 4.79 25.35
CA ALA A 511 15.87 4.80 26.08
C ALA A 511 15.15 3.44 26.15
N ARG A 512 15.74 2.32 25.70
CA ARG A 512 15.10 0.98 25.61
C ARG A 512 14.44 0.41 26.88
N GLY A 513 14.60 1.06 28.02
CA GLY A 513 13.92 0.75 29.29
C GLY A 513 12.78 1.71 29.66
N ALA A 514 12.42 2.65 28.78
CA ALA A 514 11.29 3.55 28.97
C ALA A 514 9.98 2.80 28.75
N THR A 515 9.16 2.76 29.78
CA THR A 515 7.80 2.20 29.79
C THR A 515 6.71 3.28 29.89
N GLY A 516 7.10 4.52 30.18
CA GLY A 516 6.20 5.65 30.30
C GLY A 516 5.12 5.43 31.36
N GLY A 517 3.87 5.59 30.96
CA GLY A 517 2.68 5.39 31.80
C GLY A 517 2.20 3.95 31.94
N ALA A 518 2.94 2.96 31.44
CA ALA A 518 2.55 1.56 31.52
C ALA A 518 2.31 1.13 32.99
N GLY A 519 1.27 0.33 33.20
CA GLY A 519 0.81 -0.08 34.54
C GLY A 519 -0.09 0.95 35.24
N GLY A 520 -0.23 2.16 34.70
CA GLY A 520 -1.21 3.16 35.13
C GLY A 520 -2.47 3.19 34.26
N PRO A 521 -3.49 3.99 34.63
CA PRO A 521 -4.71 4.12 33.84
C PRO A 521 -4.45 4.79 32.48
N SER A 522 -5.31 4.47 31.51
CA SER A 522 -5.38 5.20 30.24
C SER A 522 -6.50 6.24 30.31
N VAL A 523 -6.22 7.48 29.89
CA VAL A 523 -7.19 8.58 29.83
C VAL A 523 -7.16 9.21 28.45
N THR A 524 -8.31 9.62 27.94
CA THR A 524 -8.41 10.37 26.68
C THR A 524 -8.67 11.83 26.99
N VAL A 525 -7.86 12.74 26.43
CA VAL A 525 -7.96 14.18 26.66
C VAL A 525 -8.25 14.90 25.34
N THR A 526 -9.14 15.89 25.43
CA THR A 526 -9.49 16.80 24.33
C THR A 526 -9.37 18.26 24.75
N THR A 527 -9.07 18.53 26.03
CA THR A 527 -9.00 19.88 26.60
C THR A 527 -7.61 20.13 27.19
N PHE A 528 -7.21 21.41 27.20
CA PHE A 528 -5.95 21.83 27.83
C PHE A 528 -5.92 21.55 29.34
N ALA A 529 -7.05 21.78 30.03
CA ALA A 529 -7.15 21.56 31.46
C ALA A 529 -6.92 20.08 31.83
N ASP A 530 -7.52 19.15 31.08
CA ASP A 530 -7.32 17.72 31.32
C ASP A 530 -5.89 17.29 31.02
N LEU A 531 -5.30 17.77 29.93
CA LEU A 531 -3.91 17.47 29.61
C LEU A 531 -2.96 17.91 30.73
N VAL A 532 -3.11 19.14 31.24
CA VAL A 532 -2.31 19.65 32.37
C VAL A 532 -2.54 18.81 33.63
N LYS A 533 -3.80 18.50 33.95
CA LYS A 533 -4.17 17.69 35.12
C LYS A 533 -3.49 16.32 35.11
N TYR A 534 -3.56 15.60 34.00
CA TYR A 534 -3.02 14.23 33.93
C TYR A 534 -1.51 14.21 33.72
N ALA A 535 -0.94 15.14 32.94
CA ALA A 535 0.50 15.24 32.74
C ALA A 535 1.26 15.60 34.03
N GLY A 536 0.64 16.44 34.88
CA GLY A 536 1.20 16.85 36.18
C GLY A 536 0.95 15.88 37.34
N ALA A 537 0.16 14.83 37.15
CA ALA A 537 -0.21 13.92 38.23
C ALA A 537 0.96 13.03 38.69
N SER A 538 1.02 12.64 39.96
CA SER A 538 2.02 11.67 40.45
C SER A 538 1.74 10.23 39.96
N THR A 539 0.46 9.89 39.74
CA THR A 539 0.04 8.61 39.19
C THR A 539 0.60 8.39 37.78
N PRO A 540 1.10 7.18 37.45
CA PRO A 540 1.43 6.84 36.07
C PRO A 540 0.19 6.94 35.17
N TYR A 541 0.33 7.52 33.97
CA TYR A 541 -0.79 7.63 33.03
C TYR A 541 -0.35 7.41 31.58
N THR A 542 -1.18 6.68 30.84
CA THR A 542 -1.22 6.78 29.38
C THR A 542 -2.27 7.81 28.99
N ILE A 543 -1.82 8.94 28.47
CA ILE A 543 -2.63 10.11 28.14
C ILE A 543 -2.79 10.16 26.61
N LYS A 544 -3.97 9.77 26.14
CA LYS A 544 -4.35 9.74 24.72
C LYS A 544 -4.91 11.11 24.31
N VAL A 545 -4.20 11.86 23.47
CA VAL A 545 -4.64 13.16 22.93
C VAL A 545 -5.47 12.91 21.67
N SER A 546 -6.78 13.16 21.75
CA SER A 546 -7.74 12.80 20.71
C SER A 546 -8.30 14.03 19.98
N GLY A 547 -7.41 14.87 19.46
CA GLY A 547 -7.78 16.09 18.74
C GLY A 547 -6.83 17.24 19.03
N ARG A 548 -7.23 18.43 18.58
CA ARG A 548 -6.47 19.67 18.77
C ARG A 548 -6.68 20.23 20.18
N ILE A 549 -5.58 20.43 20.91
CA ILE A 549 -5.53 21.17 22.18
C ILE A 549 -4.74 22.46 21.95
N THR A 550 -5.37 23.60 22.20
CA THR A 550 -4.70 24.91 22.17
C THR A 550 -4.22 25.25 23.57
N VAL A 551 -2.92 25.49 23.71
CA VAL A 551 -2.26 25.77 24.98
C VAL A 551 -2.51 27.22 25.40
N THR A 552 -2.78 27.43 26.69
CA THR A 552 -2.99 28.75 27.28
C THR A 552 -2.26 28.89 28.64
N PRO A 553 -1.55 30.00 28.91
CA PRO A 553 -1.21 31.08 27.97
C PRO A 553 -0.36 30.57 26.78
N TYR A 554 -0.35 31.37 25.70
CA TYR A 554 0.47 31.12 24.52
C TYR A 554 1.95 30.92 24.90
N GLY A 555 2.62 29.99 24.25
CA GLY A 555 4.03 29.68 24.49
C GLY A 555 4.29 28.83 25.73
N LYS A 556 3.26 28.50 26.53
CA LYS A 556 3.47 27.68 27.73
C LYS A 556 3.96 26.28 27.39
N GLU A 557 4.99 25.86 28.10
CA GLU A 557 5.41 24.47 28.17
C GLU A 557 4.68 23.77 29.31
N ILE A 558 3.98 22.69 29.00
CA ILE A 558 3.21 21.90 29.96
C ILE A 558 4.18 21.05 30.78
N PRO A 559 4.23 21.19 32.12
CA PRO A 559 5.05 20.33 32.95
C PRO A 559 4.57 18.88 32.91
N VAL A 560 5.49 17.95 32.65
CA VAL A 560 5.23 16.50 32.64
C VAL A 560 6.02 15.85 33.77
N THR A 561 5.34 15.13 34.65
CA THR A 561 5.98 14.36 35.74
C THR A 561 6.43 12.97 35.26
N SER A 562 7.15 12.23 36.12
CA SER A 562 7.62 10.87 35.81
C SER A 562 6.48 9.88 35.47
N ASN A 563 6.84 8.82 34.76
CA ASN A 563 5.95 7.70 34.39
C ASN A 563 4.72 8.15 33.57
N LYS A 564 4.97 8.85 32.47
CA LYS A 564 3.92 9.34 31.57
C LYS A 564 4.14 8.83 30.16
N THR A 565 3.07 8.39 29.52
CA THR A 565 3.00 8.26 28.07
C THR A 565 2.01 9.29 27.58
N ILE A 566 2.43 10.30 26.82
CA ILE A 566 1.54 11.23 26.13
C ILE A 566 1.56 10.85 24.66
N VAL A 567 0.41 10.40 24.15
CA VAL A 567 0.32 9.80 22.81
C VAL A 567 -0.86 10.37 22.02
N GLY A 568 -0.65 10.76 20.77
CA GLY A 568 -1.75 11.13 19.87
C GLY A 568 -2.56 9.92 19.41
N VAL A 569 -3.88 10.05 19.32
CA VAL A 569 -4.77 8.99 18.80
C VAL A 569 -4.81 9.06 17.28
N GLY A 570 -4.24 8.06 16.61
CA GLY A 570 -4.02 8.09 15.17
C GLY A 570 -3.28 9.36 14.77
N THR A 571 -3.72 10.06 13.73
CA THR A 571 -3.11 11.34 13.31
C THR A 571 -3.79 12.59 13.91
N SER A 572 -4.70 12.41 14.86
CA SER A 572 -5.58 13.49 15.35
C SER A 572 -4.99 14.35 16.47
N GLY A 573 -4.03 13.83 17.23
CA GLY A 573 -3.50 14.49 18.43
C GLY A 573 -2.61 15.69 18.09
N GLN A 574 -3.01 16.89 18.54
CA GLN A 574 -2.23 18.12 18.31
C GLN A 574 -2.11 18.98 19.56
N ILE A 575 -0.92 19.53 19.77
CA ILE A 575 -0.62 20.58 20.75
C ILE A 575 -0.26 21.84 19.97
N VAL A 576 -1.07 22.88 20.13
CA VAL A 576 -0.95 24.13 19.37
C VAL A 576 -0.68 25.28 20.32
N ASN A 577 0.22 26.19 19.95
CA ASN A 577 0.61 27.37 20.73
C ASN A 577 1.32 27.06 22.06
N GLY A 578 1.97 25.91 22.18
CA GLY A 578 2.77 25.54 23.35
C GLY A 578 3.53 24.23 23.16
N GLY A 579 4.19 23.78 24.22
CA GLY A 579 5.04 22.59 24.21
C GLY A 579 4.98 21.80 25.52
N PHE A 580 6.02 21.01 25.79
CA PHE A 580 6.19 20.25 27.03
C PHE A 580 7.51 20.55 27.71
N THR A 581 7.53 20.54 29.04
CA THR A 581 8.78 20.60 29.82
C THR A 581 8.89 19.42 30.78
N LEU A 582 10.06 18.77 30.75
CA LEU A 582 10.46 17.65 31.58
C LEU A 582 11.66 18.10 32.41
N ASN A 583 11.53 18.16 33.73
CA ASN A 583 12.60 18.67 34.59
C ASN A 583 12.82 17.75 35.78
N GLY A 584 13.96 17.05 35.81
CA GLY A 584 14.29 16.10 36.87
C GLY A 584 13.40 14.85 36.89
N VAL A 585 12.81 14.47 35.76
CA VAL A 585 11.84 13.36 35.68
C VAL A 585 12.43 12.12 35.05
N SER A 586 11.75 10.99 35.24
CA SER A 586 12.16 9.72 34.68
C SER A 586 11.00 9.02 33.98
N ASN A 587 11.32 8.22 32.96
CA ASN A 587 10.40 7.29 32.32
C ASN A 587 9.22 8.01 31.66
N VAL A 588 9.49 8.80 30.63
CA VAL A 588 8.49 9.60 29.90
C VAL A 588 8.54 9.28 28.41
N ILE A 589 7.38 9.04 27.82
CA ILE A 589 7.20 8.81 26.38
C ILE A 589 6.32 9.94 25.82
N ILE A 590 6.81 10.66 24.82
CA ILE A 590 6.04 11.64 24.03
C ILE A 590 5.97 11.13 22.59
N ARG A 591 4.77 10.77 22.13
CA ARG A 591 4.64 9.99 20.92
C ARG A 591 3.47 10.40 20.03
N ASN A 592 3.65 10.31 18.71
CA ASN A 592 2.54 10.39 17.76
C ASN A 592 1.73 11.70 17.77
N LEU A 593 2.36 12.82 18.12
CA LEU A 593 1.71 14.13 18.22
C LEU A 593 2.15 15.08 17.11
N THR A 594 1.29 16.03 16.76
CA THR A 594 1.72 17.27 16.09
C THR A 594 1.85 18.40 17.11
N ILE A 595 3.06 18.93 17.33
CA ILE A 595 3.36 20.04 18.24
C ILE A 595 3.77 21.24 17.41
N ARG A 596 3.07 22.38 17.54
CA ARG A 596 3.28 23.49 16.60
C ARG A 596 2.85 24.88 17.09
N ASP A 597 3.36 25.88 16.38
CA ASP A 597 2.87 27.25 16.28
C ASP A 597 3.08 28.12 17.53
N THR A 598 4.29 28.07 18.12
CA THR A 598 4.74 29.09 19.08
C THR A 598 5.57 30.20 18.45
N ARG A 599 5.86 30.13 17.14
CA ARG A 599 6.67 31.13 16.43
C ARG A 599 6.03 32.52 16.47
N VAL A 600 6.79 33.50 16.95
CA VAL A 600 6.44 34.92 17.03
C VAL A 600 7.11 35.67 15.88
N ALA A 601 6.35 36.45 15.12
CA ALA A 601 6.87 37.10 13.91
C ALA A 601 7.81 38.28 14.20
N SER A 602 7.70 38.88 15.38
CA SER A 602 8.52 40.02 15.84
C SER A 602 9.76 39.62 16.61
N ASP A 603 9.96 38.33 16.85
CA ASP A 603 11.05 37.78 17.65
C ASP A 603 12.36 37.75 16.85
N ASP A 604 13.47 38.06 17.53
CA ASP A 604 14.80 37.73 17.02
C ASP A 604 15.13 36.31 17.48
N PRO A 605 15.29 35.33 16.57
CA PRO A 605 15.51 33.93 16.92
C PRO A 605 16.78 33.65 17.76
N ASP A 606 17.64 34.65 17.95
CA ASP A 606 18.82 34.61 18.81
C ASP A 606 18.64 35.34 20.16
N ASP A 607 17.53 36.05 20.37
CA ASP A 607 17.17 36.64 21.66
C ASP A 607 16.56 35.60 22.63
N LYS A 608 16.20 36.04 23.85
CA LYS A 608 15.67 35.17 24.92
C LYS A 608 14.29 35.59 25.41
N ASP A 609 13.62 36.47 24.68
CA ASP A 609 12.33 37.03 25.08
C ASP A 609 11.19 36.01 24.91
N PHE A 610 11.34 35.06 23.95
CA PHE A 610 10.35 34.03 23.64
C PHE A 610 10.96 32.62 23.56
N ASP A 611 11.46 32.09 24.67
CA ASP A 611 12.03 30.73 24.77
C ASP A 611 10.92 29.64 24.82
N TYR A 612 10.24 29.41 23.69
CA TYR A 612 9.12 28.46 23.59
C TYR A 612 9.51 27.22 22.79
N ASP A 613 9.87 26.17 23.51
CA ASP A 613 10.29 24.90 22.92
C ASP A 613 9.10 24.00 22.58
N GLY A 614 9.31 23.10 21.61
CA GLY A 614 8.42 21.96 21.39
C GLY A 614 8.44 21.01 22.58
N ILE A 615 9.63 20.54 22.92
CA ILE A 615 9.88 19.66 24.07
C ILE A 615 11.20 20.07 24.73
N GLN A 616 11.12 20.63 25.93
CA GLN A 616 12.26 20.98 26.77
C GLN A 616 12.51 19.87 27.81
N ILE A 617 13.78 19.49 28.01
CA ILE A 617 14.20 18.38 28.87
C ILE A 617 15.48 18.73 29.62
N ASP A 618 15.35 18.89 30.94
CA ASP A 618 16.44 19.17 31.85
C ASP A 618 16.62 18.01 32.85
N SER A 619 17.86 17.53 33.01
CA SER A 619 18.28 16.58 34.06
C SER A 619 17.36 15.36 34.23
N SER A 620 16.84 14.83 33.12
CA SER A 620 15.84 13.75 33.12
C SER A 620 16.43 12.41 32.62
N THR A 621 15.72 11.29 32.78
CA THR A 621 16.23 10.00 32.27
C THR A 621 15.16 9.05 31.73
N LYS A 622 15.52 8.18 30.79
CA LYS A 622 14.60 7.25 30.11
C LYS A 622 13.46 8.00 29.43
N VAL A 623 13.82 8.87 28.49
CA VAL A 623 12.88 9.67 27.72
C VAL A 623 12.86 9.17 26.28
N TRP A 624 11.66 8.96 25.73
CA TRP A 624 11.49 8.55 24.35
C TRP A 624 10.56 9.52 23.60
N ILE A 625 11.07 10.10 22.52
CA ILE A 625 10.35 11.03 21.66
C ILE A 625 10.20 10.40 20.28
N ASP A 626 8.98 9.98 19.93
CA ASP A 626 8.75 9.09 18.79
C ASP A 626 7.58 9.47 17.89
N HIS A 627 7.72 9.39 16.57
CA HIS A 627 6.62 9.63 15.62
C HIS A 627 5.91 10.99 15.78
N ASN A 628 6.59 12.03 16.26
CA ASN A 628 6.02 13.36 16.36
C ASN A 628 6.30 14.20 15.11
N THR A 629 5.43 15.16 14.81
CA THR A 629 5.75 16.31 13.97
C THR A 629 5.90 17.52 14.89
N ILE A 630 7.08 18.14 14.92
CA ILE A 630 7.34 19.36 15.70
C ILE A 630 7.79 20.45 14.73
N THR A 631 7.08 21.57 14.71
CA THR A 631 7.29 22.59 13.67
C THR A 631 6.84 23.98 14.08
N ARG A 632 7.49 25.02 13.53
CA ARG A 632 7.15 26.43 13.78
C ARG A 632 7.08 26.74 15.28
N MET A 633 8.08 26.27 16.01
CA MET A 633 8.30 26.68 17.38
C MET A 633 9.04 28.00 17.41
N ASN A 634 9.15 28.64 18.58
CA ASN A 634 9.88 29.90 18.66
C ASN A 634 11.39 29.67 18.82
N ASP A 635 11.80 28.87 19.82
CA ASP A 635 13.21 28.49 20.00
C ASP A 635 13.49 27.08 19.45
N GLY A 636 13.69 26.06 20.29
CA GLY A 636 14.03 24.70 19.91
C GLY A 636 12.83 23.83 19.58
N LEU A 637 12.99 22.90 18.62
CA LEU A 637 12.01 21.82 18.47
C LEU A 637 12.14 20.81 19.62
N ILE A 638 13.37 20.41 19.96
CA ILE A 638 13.68 19.53 21.09
C ILE A 638 14.95 20.02 21.81
N ASP A 639 14.81 20.43 23.06
CA ASP A 639 15.90 20.97 23.85
C ASP A 639 16.22 20.04 25.02
N SER A 640 17.32 19.29 24.92
CA SER A 640 17.88 18.45 25.98
C SER A 640 19.09 19.14 26.60
N ARG A 641 18.83 20.17 27.39
CA ARG A 641 19.85 21.18 27.72
C ARG A 641 20.79 20.75 28.84
N LYS A 642 20.28 20.09 29.88
CA LYS A 642 21.10 19.64 31.03
C LYS A 642 21.39 18.15 30.94
N ASP A 643 21.82 17.55 32.06
CA ASP A 643 22.34 16.17 32.19
C ASP A 643 21.29 15.06 31.96
N THR A 644 20.52 15.17 30.88
CA THR A 644 19.50 14.20 30.48
C THR A 644 20.19 12.98 29.88
N THR A 645 19.93 11.80 30.45
CA THR A 645 20.59 10.55 30.04
C THR A 645 19.59 9.46 29.70
N ASP A 646 19.91 8.59 28.76
CA ASP A 646 18.98 7.59 28.21
C ASP A 646 17.80 8.23 27.47
N LEU A 647 18.14 9.10 26.53
CA LEU A 647 17.20 9.73 25.59
C LEU A 647 17.27 9.03 24.23
N THR A 648 16.11 8.66 23.67
CA THR A 648 15.98 8.24 22.27
C THR A 648 15.00 9.16 21.56
N VAL A 649 15.39 9.65 20.38
CA VAL A 649 14.57 10.48 19.50
C VAL A 649 14.45 9.77 18.15
N SER A 650 13.27 9.26 17.82
CA SER A 650 13.06 8.36 16.69
C SER A 650 11.87 8.71 15.82
N TRP A 651 11.98 8.53 14.50
CA TRP A 651 10.85 8.65 13.56
C TRP A 651 10.09 9.99 13.64
N ASN A 652 10.73 11.10 14.00
CA ASN A 652 10.06 12.40 14.07
C ASN A 652 10.25 13.20 12.77
N VAL A 653 9.29 14.06 12.46
CA VAL A 653 9.45 15.17 11.50
C VAL A 653 9.75 16.44 12.30
N LEU A 654 10.93 17.01 12.08
CA LEU A 654 11.42 18.22 12.75
C LEU A 654 11.64 19.30 11.69
N ALA A 655 10.73 20.26 11.59
CA ALA A 655 10.63 21.08 10.37
C ALA A 655 10.33 22.57 10.59
N ASP A 656 10.75 23.38 9.62
CA ASP A 656 10.35 24.79 9.45
C ASP A 656 10.67 25.64 10.70
N ASN A 657 11.91 25.56 11.19
CA ASN A 657 12.32 26.15 12.47
C ASN A 657 13.76 26.70 12.42
N ASN A 658 14.14 27.63 13.31
CA ASN A 658 15.55 28.05 13.38
C ASN A 658 16.44 26.89 13.85
N LYS A 659 16.12 26.33 15.03
CA LYS A 659 16.90 25.28 15.70
C LYS A 659 16.08 24.00 15.78
N SER A 660 16.62 22.86 15.35
CA SER A 660 15.94 21.58 15.62
C SER A 660 16.26 21.03 17.01
N PHE A 661 17.49 21.26 17.49
CA PHE A 661 17.89 20.81 18.82
C PHE A 661 18.68 21.85 19.62
N GLY A 662 18.58 21.78 20.94
CA GLY A 662 19.55 22.30 21.90
C GLY A 662 20.05 21.17 22.78
N ILE A 663 21.32 20.77 22.66
CA ILE A 663 21.86 19.64 23.44
C ILE A 663 23.13 20.04 24.17
N GLY A 664 23.08 19.89 25.50
CA GLY A 664 24.21 20.04 26.40
C GLY A 664 24.59 21.49 26.67
N TRP A 665 24.32 21.96 27.88
CA TRP A 665 24.60 23.29 28.44
C TRP A 665 25.25 23.18 29.83
N THR A 666 25.84 22.03 30.15
CA THR A 666 26.59 21.76 31.38
C THR A 666 28.01 21.29 31.03
N ASP A 667 28.93 21.40 31.99
CA ASP A 667 30.28 20.85 31.86
C ASP A 667 30.34 19.34 32.15
N ASN A 668 29.23 18.76 32.59
CA ASN A 668 29.12 17.34 32.92
C ASN A 668 29.03 16.50 31.65
N VAL A 669 29.75 15.37 31.61
CA VAL A 669 29.80 14.48 30.45
C VAL A 669 29.17 13.13 30.77
N THR A 670 27.87 13.15 31.09
CA THR A 670 27.11 11.97 31.58
C THR A 670 25.91 11.59 30.70
N ALA A 671 25.45 12.51 29.85
CA ALA A 671 24.31 12.31 28.95
C ALA A 671 24.59 11.20 27.92
N ARG A 672 23.57 10.41 27.59
CA ARG A 672 23.59 9.37 26.56
C ARG A 672 22.36 9.50 25.69
N ILE A 673 22.56 9.62 24.38
CA ILE A 673 21.48 9.92 23.45
C ILE A 673 21.57 9.10 22.15
N THR A 674 20.41 8.61 21.70
CA THR A 674 20.22 8.01 20.39
C THR A 674 19.28 8.88 19.56
N ILE A 675 19.65 9.23 18.33
CA ILE A 675 18.80 10.00 17.41
C ILE A 675 18.77 9.26 16.08
N HIS A 676 17.62 8.73 15.66
CA HIS A 676 17.55 7.99 14.40
C HIS A 676 16.25 8.11 13.65
N HIS A 677 16.31 7.89 12.34
CA HIS A 677 15.12 7.87 11.48
C HIS A 677 14.28 9.15 11.55
N ASN A 678 14.88 10.28 11.92
CA ASN A 678 14.20 11.57 11.92
C ASN A 678 14.36 12.26 10.56
N TRP A 679 13.32 12.96 10.13
CA TRP A 679 13.38 13.90 9.01
C TRP A 679 13.53 15.32 9.55
N ILE A 680 14.74 15.85 9.47
CA ILE A 680 15.09 17.21 9.89
C ILE A 680 15.14 18.06 8.63
N ARG A 681 14.23 19.04 8.48
CA ARG A 681 14.17 19.82 7.24
C ARG A 681 13.85 21.29 7.41
N ASP A 682 14.33 22.08 6.47
CA ASP A 682 14.00 23.51 6.36
C ASP A 682 14.34 24.25 7.68
N THR A 683 15.50 23.90 8.23
CA THR A 683 16.06 24.46 9.45
C THR A 683 17.32 25.28 9.18
N ASP A 684 17.70 26.13 10.13
CA ASP A 684 18.94 26.89 10.01
C ASP A 684 20.12 26.15 10.66
N GLN A 685 20.04 25.93 11.98
CA GLN A 685 21.18 25.50 12.79
C GLN A 685 20.80 24.45 13.84
N ARG A 686 21.82 23.89 14.50
CA ARG A 686 21.72 22.89 15.58
C ARG A 686 20.93 21.64 15.17
N ASN A 687 21.45 20.90 14.19
CA ASN A 687 20.75 19.78 13.55
C ASN A 687 21.41 18.39 13.70
N PRO A 688 21.51 17.78 14.89
CA PRO A 688 21.74 18.42 16.17
C PRO A 688 23.17 18.96 16.31
N SER A 689 23.32 20.02 17.11
CA SER A 689 24.60 20.36 17.77
C SER A 689 24.62 19.69 19.13
N THR A 690 25.58 18.80 19.38
CA THR A 690 25.69 18.01 20.60
C THR A 690 26.92 18.42 21.39
N ASP A 691 26.72 18.99 22.58
CA ASP A 691 27.78 19.49 23.45
C ASP A 691 27.90 18.67 24.74
N ASN A 692 29.13 18.37 25.17
CA ASN A 692 29.44 17.60 26.39
C ASN A 692 28.60 16.32 26.65
N VAL A 693 28.26 15.55 25.62
CA VAL A 693 27.52 14.28 25.79
C VAL A 693 28.47 13.08 25.86
N ALA A 694 28.29 12.20 26.86
CA ALA A 694 29.14 11.00 27.00
C ALA A 694 29.10 10.12 25.76
N TYR A 695 27.90 9.86 25.23
CA TYR A 695 27.66 9.06 24.03
C TYR A 695 26.50 9.60 23.21
N ALA A 696 26.76 9.98 21.95
CA ALA A 696 25.75 10.37 20.99
C ALA A 696 25.77 9.43 19.79
N HIS A 697 24.72 8.64 19.59
CA HIS A 697 24.58 7.76 18.44
C HIS A 697 23.51 8.30 17.50
N LEU A 698 23.93 8.74 16.31
CA LEU A 698 23.07 9.27 15.28
C LEU A 698 23.07 8.30 14.10
N TYR A 699 21.91 7.81 13.68
CA TYR A 699 21.87 6.95 12.49
C TYR A 699 20.60 7.07 11.66
N ASN A 700 20.71 6.82 10.36
CA ASN A 700 19.57 6.84 9.43
C ASN A 700 18.68 8.09 9.54
N ASN A 701 19.24 9.26 9.84
CA ASN A 701 18.49 10.52 9.81
C ASN A 701 18.55 11.13 8.40
N TYR A 702 17.50 11.84 8.00
CA TYR A 702 17.51 12.64 6.77
C TYR A 702 17.54 14.13 7.13
N LEU A 703 18.63 14.80 6.77
CA LEU A 703 18.76 16.25 6.87
C LEU A 703 18.56 16.87 5.49
N GLN A 704 17.61 17.80 5.38
CA GLN A 704 17.23 18.43 4.12
C GLN A 704 17.14 19.96 4.24
N ASN A 705 17.72 20.70 3.30
CA ASN A 705 17.61 22.18 3.24
C ASN A 705 18.07 22.87 4.54
N VAL A 706 19.25 22.51 5.04
CA VAL A 706 19.83 23.07 6.27
C VAL A 706 20.79 24.20 5.92
N LYS A 707 20.50 25.42 6.40
CA LYS A 707 21.21 26.63 5.95
C LYS A 707 22.58 26.84 6.60
N SER A 708 22.74 26.56 7.88
CA SER A 708 23.97 26.83 8.63
C SER A 708 24.81 25.57 8.83
N TYR A 709 24.36 24.61 9.63
CA TYR A 709 25.10 23.37 9.86
C TYR A 709 24.23 22.17 10.24
N GLY A 710 24.70 20.98 9.84
CA GLY A 710 24.13 19.67 10.17
C GLY A 710 24.54 19.15 11.55
N ASN A 711 25.15 17.97 11.59
CA ASN A 711 25.54 17.30 12.83
C ASN A 711 26.87 17.85 13.36
N TYR A 712 26.85 18.47 14.54
CA TYR A 712 28.04 19.10 15.10
C TYR A 712 28.37 18.53 16.49
N ALA A 713 29.51 17.83 16.62
CA ALA A 713 30.00 17.33 17.90
C ALA A 713 30.90 18.37 18.60
N ARG A 714 30.52 18.78 19.81
CA ARG A 714 31.14 19.87 20.57
C ARG A 714 31.65 19.41 21.93
N GLY A 715 32.56 20.19 22.50
CA GLY A 715 33.09 19.96 23.85
C GLY A 715 33.75 18.58 23.97
N ALA A 716 33.38 17.80 24.99
CA ALA A 716 33.90 16.45 25.22
C ALA A 716 33.08 15.32 24.56
N THR A 717 32.19 15.66 23.61
CA THR A 717 31.23 14.70 23.04
C THR A 717 31.90 13.54 22.30
N LYS A 718 31.39 12.32 22.50
CA LYS A 718 31.71 11.15 21.65
C LYS A 718 30.52 10.81 20.75
N MET A 719 30.61 11.18 19.48
CA MET A 719 29.57 10.98 18.49
C MET A 719 29.91 9.84 17.52
N VAL A 720 28.92 8.97 17.27
CA VAL A 720 28.92 7.99 16.19
C VAL A 720 27.79 8.35 15.23
N LEU A 721 28.12 8.52 13.94
CA LEU A 721 27.19 8.96 12.89
C LEU A 721 27.15 7.95 11.74
N GLU A 722 26.06 7.20 11.61
CA GLU A 722 25.98 6.07 10.66
C GLU A 722 24.80 6.19 9.68
N ASN A 723 25.03 5.86 8.42
CA ASN A 723 24.01 5.74 7.38
C ASN A 723 22.94 6.85 7.30
N SER A 724 23.29 8.09 7.66
CA SER A 724 22.40 9.25 7.53
C SER A 724 22.52 9.87 6.13
N TYR A 725 21.49 10.59 5.70
CA TYR A 725 21.40 11.22 4.39
C TYR A 725 21.34 12.74 4.54
N PHE A 726 22.19 13.46 3.81
CA PHE A 726 22.29 14.92 3.84
C PHE A 726 22.02 15.46 2.43
N ASP A 727 20.98 16.29 2.26
CA ASP A 727 20.61 16.91 0.99
C ASP A 727 20.47 18.43 1.15
N LYS A 728 21.28 19.20 0.42
CA LYS A 728 21.30 20.68 0.55
C LYS A 728 21.56 21.13 1.99
N VAL A 729 22.61 20.57 2.59
CA VAL A 729 23.06 20.89 3.94
C VAL A 729 24.37 21.65 3.85
N LYS A 730 24.46 22.83 4.47
CA LYS A 730 25.75 23.45 4.76
C LYS A 730 26.37 22.76 5.98
N ASP A 731 27.69 22.56 5.96
CA ASP A 731 28.47 21.85 6.98
C ASP A 731 27.78 20.55 7.49
N PRO A 732 27.60 19.53 6.63
CA PRO A 732 26.87 18.29 6.95
C PRO A 732 27.23 17.65 8.27
N TYR A 733 28.53 17.52 8.54
CA TYR A 733 28.99 17.07 9.84
C TYR A 733 30.40 17.53 10.15
N TYR A 734 30.65 17.93 11.39
CA TYR A 734 32.00 18.25 11.88
C TYR A 734 32.09 18.18 13.40
N LYS A 735 33.29 18.41 13.92
CA LYS A 735 33.58 18.35 15.35
C LYS A 735 34.50 19.48 15.81
N ASP A 736 34.46 19.79 17.09
CA ASP A 736 35.49 20.55 17.79
C ASP A 736 36.75 19.71 18.00
N ASP A 737 37.86 20.36 18.33
CA ASP A 737 39.15 19.69 18.57
C ASP A 737 39.08 18.72 19.75
N THR A 738 38.38 19.10 20.82
CA THR A 738 38.20 18.29 22.04
C THR A 738 37.17 17.17 21.89
N ALA A 739 36.33 17.23 20.85
CA ALA A 739 35.28 16.25 20.60
C ALA A 739 35.78 15.08 19.73
N GLN A 740 35.01 13.99 19.75
CA GLN A 740 35.22 12.82 18.88
C GLN A 740 33.98 12.59 18.02
N LEU A 741 34.19 12.38 16.73
CA LEU A 741 33.14 12.05 15.77
C LEU A 741 33.65 10.96 14.85
N LYS A 742 33.01 9.79 14.89
CA LYS A 742 33.24 8.69 13.95
C LYS A 742 32.04 8.56 13.03
N GLN A 743 32.27 8.60 11.73
CA GLN A 743 31.20 8.50 10.73
C GLN A 743 31.36 7.25 9.87
N SER A 744 30.25 6.63 9.46
CA SER A 744 30.22 5.48 8.54
C SER A 744 28.98 5.53 7.62
N GLY A 745 29.15 5.18 6.34
CA GLY A 745 28.03 4.92 5.42
C GLY A 745 27.07 6.07 5.12
N ASN A 746 27.37 7.30 5.55
CA ASN A 746 26.53 8.47 5.29
C ASN A 746 26.53 8.86 3.80
N VAL A 747 25.41 9.38 3.31
CA VAL A 747 25.28 9.91 1.94
C VAL A 747 25.11 11.42 2.00
N VAL A 748 25.98 12.14 1.29
CA VAL A 748 25.96 13.61 1.22
C VAL A 748 25.74 14.02 -0.24
N VAL A 749 24.64 14.71 -0.52
CA VAL A 749 24.26 15.21 -1.85
C VAL A 749 23.93 16.69 -1.81
N ASN A 750 24.26 17.42 -2.87
CA ASN A 750 23.95 18.85 -3.04
C ASN A 750 24.35 19.75 -1.85
N SER A 751 25.32 19.31 -1.05
CA SER A 751 25.68 19.91 0.23
C SER A 751 27.06 20.59 0.12
N SER A 752 27.36 21.49 1.05
CA SER A 752 28.59 22.31 1.01
C SER A 752 29.25 22.40 2.38
N GLY A 753 30.52 22.80 2.45
CA GLY A 753 31.22 23.00 3.71
C GLY A 753 31.79 21.71 4.33
N LYS A 754 31.89 21.67 5.66
CA LYS A 754 32.65 20.69 6.43
C LYS A 754 32.00 19.30 6.44
N GLN A 755 32.86 18.29 6.26
CA GLN A 755 32.57 16.86 6.41
C GLN A 755 33.74 16.24 7.20
N GLN A 756 33.83 16.58 8.47
CA GLN A 756 34.99 16.28 9.32
C GLN A 756 34.67 15.21 10.36
N SER A 757 35.54 14.22 10.45
CA SER A 757 35.51 13.17 11.48
C SER A 757 36.88 13.03 12.12
N GLY A 758 36.94 12.57 13.37
CA GLY A 758 38.18 12.31 14.07
C GLY A 758 37.95 11.83 15.50
N GLY A 759 38.90 11.07 16.04
CA GLY A 759 38.76 10.36 17.32
C GLY A 759 38.08 8.99 17.17
N ALA A 760 38.10 8.20 18.24
CA ALA A 760 37.56 6.84 18.24
C ALA A 760 36.04 6.78 18.52
N ALA A 761 35.50 7.82 19.16
CA ALA A 761 34.14 7.89 19.70
C ALA A 761 33.84 6.69 20.63
N PHE A 762 32.90 5.82 20.27
CA PHE A 762 32.53 4.61 21.01
C PHE A 762 31.90 3.56 20.08
N ASP A 763 31.60 2.37 20.60
CA ASP A 763 30.85 1.33 19.86
C ASP A 763 29.41 1.22 20.41
N PRO A 764 28.39 1.66 19.66
CA PRO A 764 27.00 1.60 20.11
C PRO A 764 26.50 0.17 20.38
N LYS A 765 27.07 -0.85 19.71
CA LYS A 765 26.66 -2.26 19.86
C LYS A 765 26.94 -2.82 21.25
N THR A 766 27.83 -2.18 22.00
CA THR A 766 28.11 -2.52 23.40
C THR A 766 26.98 -2.12 24.36
N PHE A 767 26.07 -1.23 23.93
CA PHE A 767 24.97 -0.72 24.75
C PHE A 767 23.60 -1.29 24.34
N TYR A 768 23.36 -1.44 23.04
CA TYR A 768 22.10 -1.98 22.51
C TYR A 768 22.26 -2.51 21.09
N THR A 769 21.33 -3.39 20.68
CA THR A 769 21.22 -3.88 19.31
C THR A 769 20.51 -2.87 18.42
N TYR A 770 21.01 -2.68 17.20
CA TYR A 770 20.38 -1.87 16.17
C TYR A 770 20.73 -2.41 14.79
N THR A 771 19.91 -2.06 13.80
CA THR A 771 20.14 -2.36 12.39
C THR A 771 20.16 -1.04 11.63
N LEU A 772 21.10 -0.93 10.70
CA LEU A 772 21.20 0.23 9.83
C LEU A 772 20.44 -0.05 8.54
N ASP A 773 19.53 0.85 8.17
CA ASP A 773 19.00 0.90 6.82
C ASP A 773 20.07 1.45 5.87
N PRO A 774 20.06 1.10 4.57
CA PRO A 774 20.94 1.74 3.61
C PRO A 774 20.69 3.25 3.57
N ALA A 775 21.75 4.06 3.67
CA ALA A 775 21.61 5.52 3.72
C ALA A 775 20.82 6.08 2.55
N ALA A 776 20.98 5.53 1.34
CA ALA A 776 20.27 5.95 0.14
C ALA A 776 18.75 5.78 0.21
N ASP A 777 18.25 4.87 1.05
CA ASP A 777 16.81 4.61 1.22
C ASP A 777 16.18 5.47 2.31
N VAL A 778 16.99 6.04 3.21
CA VAL A 778 16.56 6.87 4.34
C VAL A 778 15.60 7.99 3.94
N PRO A 779 15.84 8.79 2.88
CA PRO A 779 14.90 9.84 2.47
C PRO A 779 13.49 9.33 2.16
N ASN A 780 13.36 8.11 1.64
CA ASN A 780 12.05 7.51 1.37
C ASN A 780 11.44 6.97 2.66
N LEU A 781 12.23 6.28 3.48
CA LEU A 781 11.77 5.72 4.76
C LEU A 781 11.18 6.80 5.66
N VAL A 782 11.90 7.89 5.91
CA VAL A 782 11.44 8.91 6.85
C VAL A 782 10.32 9.78 6.28
N ARG A 783 10.26 10.00 4.95
CA ARG A 783 9.09 10.66 4.33
C ARG A 783 7.81 9.85 4.46
N THR A 784 7.93 8.53 4.48
CA THR A 784 6.79 7.61 4.57
C THR A 784 6.34 7.45 6.01
N TYR A 785 7.29 7.29 6.92
CA TYR A 785 7.02 6.73 8.25
C TYR A 785 7.34 7.66 9.41
N ALA A 786 8.05 8.77 9.21
CA ALA A 786 8.26 9.73 10.29
C ALA A 786 7.00 10.57 10.53
N GLY A 787 6.80 10.99 11.79
CA GLY A 787 5.63 11.77 12.21
C GLY A 787 4.40 10.89 12.51
N PRO A 788 3.24 11.51 12.81
CA PRO A 788 2.09 10.79 13.32
C PRO A 788 1.56 9.71 12.38
N GLN A 789 1.26 8.54 12.95
CA GLN A 789 0.80 7.33 12.29
C GLN A 789 -0.65 7.01 12.69
N SER A 790 -1.44 6.49 11.75
CA SER A 790 -2.86 6.21 11.98
C SER A 790 -3.13 5.07 12.96
N ASN A 791 -2.14 4.21 13.22
CA ASN A 791 -2.25 3.02 14.06
C ASN A 791 -1.57 3.14 15.44
N ILE A 792 -1.01 4.29 15.78
CA ILE A 792 -0.45 4.53 17.11
C ILE A 792 -1.50 5.25 17.98
N GLY A 793 -1.59 4.87 19.25
CA GLY A 793 -2.50 5.48 20.23
C GLY A 793 -3.98 5.11 20.09
N VAL A 794 -4.34 4.29 19.10
CA VAL A 794 -5.71 3.77 18.91
C VAL A 794 -6.09 2.69 19.90
#